data_AF-A0A261TJ35-F1
#
_entry.id   AF-A0A261TJ35-F1
#
_cell.length_a   1.000
_cell.length_b   1.000
_cell.length_c   1.000
_cell.angle_alpha   90.00
_cell.angle_beta   90.00
_cell.angle_gamma   90.00
#
_symmetry.space_group_name_H-M   'P 1'
#
loop_
_entity.id
_entity.type
_entity.pdbx_description
1 polymer ?
#
loop_
_entity_poly.entity_id
_entity_poly.type
_entity_poly.pdbx_seq_one_letter_code
_entity_poly.pdbx_strand_id
1 'polypeptide(L)'
;MHLRGVALLLALGVCAFPAHAEFEQQLGPLAGAVRQQMTQGWTASVQDGWFTLYNANKSGSEQTLYLQAGPAPSGGRITDVNVVVRSQSPKAAIGLALTNRANKAICLLEITADKNTHLFCVNGQSRKNIATVPNLAKLDGSDRIRLIEADGAARFILNGQKVGDIADEPAMNSELGIMAYDVGTFGIADFGIANNVLDRPADAQPQGQPSRGGGAQQAPRQQPAAEPPRRRSPDSDNVLPGEGPYPRFGGDTVRVVSVYLGLMRSIFMHEFGHALIGELELPATGAEEDAVDIYSALRIVEPSMYPSGDRELDEIARGSATYAALQWYYSGKIGEAKGSTSPWQDEHTGDLKRFRNMFCIMYGGNPEAFESLAQSVKFEDRTKARCIDEFNKQNRAWRRILAPHTRVGTWEPDGQQPANAPGAPVNVTFEPSSRKIGNFYGGTLAKALTDNIQNLGKTYVLPRPINVTFKDCGKLNAWYSPREGSITMCYELIEHLAVMISDIEMGTVNGEVVDRTGAAPGRQQTSAPPAPRQGSTAPGNPPANAFNELEDRGVPPSALLFTSPYKGPTPNKHYNAKVVRTSEVADMIQNDRKLIMVDTSGLLETIPQSYSLIDAGSDGSVRDSLQSALDGWLTKQSGGDRNATLVFFGAGMNDRTSYNAALRAATLGWPTYWYRGGIEAWKANGLRTVSVKPMQQKPQQ
;
A
#
# COMPACT_ATOMS: atom_id res chain seq x y z
N MET A 1 46.73 -14.05 66.84
CA MET A 1 45.43 -14.50 66.26
C MET A 1 44.95 -13.46 65.24
N HIS A 2 43.88 -13.75 64.49
CA HIS A 2 43.58 -13.12 63.20
C HIS A 2 43.36 -11.59 63.18
N LEU A 3 43.81 -10.96 62.09
CA LEU A 3 43.22 -9.71 61.59
C LEU A 3 41.89 -9.99 60.89
N ARG A 4 40.93 -9.08 61.06
CA ARG A 4 39.94 -8.55 60.10
C ARG A 4 39.02 -7.59 60.88
N GLY A 5 38.51 -6.49 60.33
CA GLY A 5 38.72 -5.91 59.01
C GLY A 5 37.54 -4.96 58.72
N VAL A 6 37.78 -3.65 58.63
CA VAL A 6 36.71 -2.65 58.50
C VAL A 6 36.05 -2.76 57.12
N ALA A 7 34.73 -2.91 57.10
CA ALA A 7 33.94 -2.91 55.87
C ALA A 7 33.60 -1.47 55.48
N LEU A 8 34.13 -1.01 54.34
CA LEU A 8 33.73 0.26 53.72
C LEU A 8 32.70 -0.03 52.62
N LEU A 9 31.51 0.56 52.74
CA LEU A 9 30.46 0.45 51.72
C LEU A 9 30.75 1.40 50.55
N LEU A 10 31.17 0.85 49.41
CA LEU A 10 31.37 1.56 48.16
C LEU A 10 30.23 1.25 47.19
N ALA A 11 29.31 2.21 47.03
CA ALA A 11 28.18 2.10 46.11
C ALA A 11 28.62 2.43 44.67
N LEU A 12 29.08 1.41 43.92
CA LEU A 12 29.37 1.52 42.49
C LEU A 12 28.13 1.15 41.66
N GLY A 13 27.38 2.17 41.22
CA GLY A 13 26.26 2.00 40.28
C GLY A 13 26.75 1.69 38.86
N VAL A 14 26.88 0.40 38.51
CA VAL A 14 27.22 -0.03 37.15
C VAL A 14 25.94 -0.13 36.31
N CYS A 15 25.75 0.81 35.39
CA CYS A 15 24.66 0.78 34.41
C CYS A 15 24.93 -0.27 33.34
N ALA A 16 24.39 -1.48 33.52
CA ALA A 16 24.44 -2.54 32.53
C ALA A 16 23.41 -2.32 31.41
N PHE A 17 23.85 -1.76 30.27
CA PHE A 17 23.02 -1.71 29.06
C PHE A 17 22.72 -3.14 28.55
N PRO A 18 21.49 -3.45 28.09
CA PRO A 18 21.17 -4.81 27.68
C PRO A 18 21.87 -5.20 26.37
N ALA A 19 22.44 -6.41 26.34
CA ALA A 19 23.38 -6.91 25.32
C ALA A 19 22.74 -7.28 23.96
N HIS A 20 21.86 -6.42 23.45
CA HIS A 20 21.07 -6.60 22.23
C HIS A 20 20.93 -5.32 21.38
N ALA A 21 20.98 -4.12 22.00
CA ALA A 21 20.72 -2.85 21.32
C ALA A 21 21.68 -2.51 20.16
N GLU A 22 22.84 -3.18 20.11
CA GLU A 22 23.99 -2.83 19.27
C GLU A 22 23.76 -2.96 17.75
N PHE A 23 22.88 -3.88 17.30
CA PHE A 23 22.75 -4.21 15.86
C PHE A 23 21.31 -4.40 15.33
N GLU A 24 20.24 -4.22 16.12
CA GLU A 24 18.86 -4.44 15.60
C GLU A 24 18.48 -3.50 14.46
N GLN A 25 18.96 -2.25 14.46
CA GLN A 25 18.65 -1.30 13.39
C GLN A 25 18.93 -1.89 12.00
N GLN A 26 19.96 -2.73 11.87
CA GLN A 26 20.36 -3.32 10.59
C GLN A 26 19.98 -4.80 10.44
N LEU A 27 20.01 -5.54 11.55
CA LEU A 27 19.83 -7.00 11.55
C LEU A 27 18.49 -7.49 12.08
N GLY A 28 17.65 -6.62 12.66
CA GLY A 28 16.34 -7.03 13.18
C GLY A 28 16.44 -8.25 14.12
N PRO A 29 15.67 -9.31 13.86
CA PRO A 29 15.76 -10.60 14.55
C PRO A 29 17.16 -11.26 14.56
N LEU A 30 18.04 -11.00 13.58
CA LEU A 30 19.40 -11.58 13.53
C LEU A 30 20.41 -10.91 14.46
N ALA A 31 20.10 -9.76 15.07
CA ALA A 31 21.06 -9.05 15.94
C ALA A 31 21.57 -9.92 17.11
N GLY A 32 20.76 -10.86 17.60
CA GLY A 32 21.15 -11.82 18.64
C GLY A 32 22.20 -12.86 18.21
N ALA A 33 22.36 -13.12 16.91
CA ALA A 33 23.29 -14.12 16.38
C ALA A 33 24.76 -13.66 16.46
N VAL A 34 25.02 -12.35 16.26
CA VAL A 34 26.37 -11.79 16.01
C VAL A 34 27.38 -12.22 17.08
N ARG A 35 27.10 -11.91 18.36
CA ARG A 35 28.04 -12.18 19.46
C ARG A 35 28.31 -13.67 19.74
N GLN A 36 27.54 -14.59 19.14
CA GLN A 36 27.68 -16.04 19.31
C GLN A 36 28.25 -16.74 18.07
N GLN A 37 28.12 -16.14 16.88
CA GLN A 37 28.40 -16.81 15.60
C GLN A 37 29.57 -16.20 14.83
N MET A 38 30.09 -15.03 15.22
CA MET A 38 31.29 -14.44 14.61
C MET A 38 32.51 -15.38 14.70
N THR A 39 33.09 -15.69 13.54
CA THR A 39 34.18 -16.65 13.38
C THR A 39 35.55 -15.96 13.42
N GLN A 40 36.58 -16.68 13.88
CA GLN A 40 37.93 -16.12 13.99
C GLN A 40 38.50 -15.71 12.62
N GLY A 41 38.80 -14.42 12.46
CA GLY A 41 39.32 -13.80 11.23
C GLY A 41 38.32 -12.88 10.51
N TRP A 42 37.05 -12.90 10.92
CA TRP A 42 36.03 -11.94 10.48
C TRP A 42 35.85 -10.85 11.55
N THR A 43 35.57 -9.62 11.12
CA THR A 43 35.15 -8.52 11.99
C THR A 43 33.76 -8.00 11.60
N ALA A 44 33.08 -7.38 12.55
CA ALA A 44 31.76 -6.78 12.37
C ALA A 44 31.80 -5.31 12.82
N SER A 45 31.11 -4.43 12.10
CA SER A 45 30.92 -3.02 12.43
C SER A 45 29.57 -2.52 11.92
N VAL A 46 29.18 -1.31 12.32
CA VAL A 46 28.10 -0.55 11.65
C VAL A 46 28.74 0.64 10.93
N GLN A 47 28.39 0.83 9.66
CA GLN A 47 28.95 1.89 8.82
C GLN A 47 27.91 2.35 7.80
N ASP A 48 27.68 3.66 7.70
CA ASP A 48 26.73 4.29 6.75
C ASP A 48 25.32 3.68 6.73
N GLY A 49 24.85 3.21 7.89
CA GLY A 49 23.55 2.56 8.06
C GLY A 49 23.54 1.04 7.87
N TRP A 50 24.64 0.44 7.40
CA TRP A 50 24.79 -1.00 7.15
C TRP A 50 25.51 -1.71 8.29
N PHE A 51 25.07 -2.92 8.64
CA PHE A 51 25.88 -3.86 9.40
C PHE A 51 26.88 -4.49 8.44
N THR A 52 28.16 -4.26 8.69
CA THR A 52 29.25 -4.65 7.79
C THR A 52 30.02 -5.82 8.39
N LEU A 53 30.03 -6.95 7.69
CA LEU A 53 31.02 -8.02 7.87
C LEU A 53 32.26 -7.72 7.02
N TYR A 54 33.44 -7.91 7.59
CA TYR A 54 34.71 -7.69 6.89
C TYR A 54 35.66 -8.88 7.07
N ASN A 55 36.23 -9.34 5.96
CA ASN A 55 37.26 -10.37 5.90
C ASN A 55 38.38 -9.90 4.97
N ALA A 56 39.48 -9.45 5.57
CA ALA A 56 40.65 -8.97 4.81
C ALA A 56 41.39 -10.10 4.07
N ASN A 57 41.62 -11.22 4.75
CA ASN A 57 42.77 -12.10 4.46
C ASN A 57 42.43 -13.60 4.36
N LYS A 58 41.23 -14.03 4.79
CA LYS A 58 40.89 -15.44 5.00
C LYS A 58 40.06 -15.98 3.83
N SER A 59 40.69 -16.15 2.68
CA SER A 59 40.00 -16.61 1.46
C SER A 59 39.41 -18.01 1.62
N GLY A 60 38.25 -18.23 1.01
CA GLY A 60 37.50 -19.50 1.08
C GLY A 60 36.91 -19.82 2.45
N SER A 61 36.91 -18.88 3.40
CA SER A 61 36.13 -19.01 4.63
C SER A 61 34.75 -18.37 4.50
N GLU A 62 33.83 -18.81 5.35
CA GLU A 62 32.46 -18.31 5.46
C GLU A 62 32.23 -17.63 6.81
N GLN A 63 31.26 -16.72 6.84
CA GLN A 63 30.63 -16.21 8.04
C GLN A 63 29.11 -16.37 7.91
N THR A 64 28.49 -16.92 8.94
CA THR A 64 27.04 -17.13 8.99
C THR A 64 26.43 -16.38 10.17
N LEU A 65 25.19 -15.91 9.99
CA LEU A 65 24.35 -15.31 11.01
C LEU A 65 22.97 -15.91 10.85
N TYR A 66 22.66 -16.92 11.65
CA TYR A 66 21.41 -17.68 11.60
C TYR A 66 20.61 -17.57 12.89
N LEU A 67 19.28 -17.58 12.76
CA LEU A 67 18.32 -17.75 13.84
C LEU A 67 17.48 -19.00 13.61
N GLN A 68 16.86 -19.50 14.69
CA GLN A 68 15.92 -20.60 14.63
C GLN A 68 14.54 -20.04 14.25
N ALA A 69 14.14 -20.21 12.99
CA ALA A 69 12.84 -19.77 12.47
C ALA A 69 11.76 -20.85 12.57
N GLY A 70 12.16 -22.12 12.58
CA GLY A 70 11.25 -23.27 12.58
C GLY A 70 10.43 -23.37 11.28
N PRO A 71 9.36 -24.19 11.28
CA PRO A 71 8.41 -24.26 10.17
C PRO A 71 7.81 -22.89 9.84
N ALA A 72 7.46 -22.67 8.57
CA ALA A 72 6.66 -21.51 8.19
C ALA A 72 5.21 -21.65 8.71
N PRO A 73 4.55 -20.57 9.16
CA PRO A 73 3.11 -20.59 9.46
C PRO A 73 2.28 -20.91 8.22
N SER A 74 1.03 -21.37 8.41
CA SER A 74 0.06 -21.56 7.32
C SER A 74 -0.38 -20.25 6.64
N GLY A 75 -0.22 -19.10 7.31
CA GLY A 75 -0.31 -17.78 6.69
C GLY A 75 0.94 -17.37 5.89
N GLY A 76 1.93 -18.25 5.80
CA GLY A 76 3.25 -18.00 5.21
C GLY A 76 4.18 -17.17 6.10
N ARG A 77 5.43 -17.04 5.64
CA ARG A 77 6.48 -16.18 6.21
C ARG A 77 7.25 -15.48 5.08
N ILE A 78 7.30 -14.15 5.13
CA ILE A 78 8.25 -13.35 4.33
C ILE A 78 9.50 -13.11 5.17
N THR A 79 10.67 -13.24 4.54
CA THR A 79 11.91 -12.64 5.01
C THR A 79 12.43 -11.68 3.94
N ASP A 80 12.68 -10.43 4.31
CA ASP A 80 13.31 -9.41 3.48
C ASP A 80 14.70 -9.07 4.03
N VAL A 81 15.65 -8.77 3.15
CA VAL A 81 16.96 -8.22 3.53
C VAL A 81 17.58 -7.42 2.37
N ASN A 82 18.21 -6.29 2.69
CA ASN A 82 19.08 -5.58 1.78
C ASN A 82 20.53 -6.04 1.97
N VAL A 83 21.23 -6.33 0.87
CA VAL A 83 22.58 -6.88 0.87
C VAL A 83 23.51 -6.15 -0.11
N VAL A 84 24.81 -6.17 0.16
CA VAL A 84 25.85 -5.73 -0.79
C VAL A 84 27.16 -6.46 -0.56
N VAL A 85 27.90 -6.79 -1.62
CA VAL A 85 29.26 -7.34 -1.54
C VAL A 85 30.24 -6.48 -2.35
N ARG A 86 31.39 -6.18 -1.73
CA ARG A 86 32.53 -5.52 -2.36
C ARG A 86 33.79 -6.35 -2.10
N SER A 87 34.37 -6.92 -3.15
CA SER A 87 35.62 -7.68 -3.08
C SER A 87 36.43 -7.53 -4.36
N GLN A 88 37.72 -7.88 -4.29
CA GLN A 88 38.57 -8.15 -5.46
C GLN A 88 38.44 -9.61 -5.94
N SER A 89 37.91 -10.51 -5.10
CA SER A 89 37.63 -11.89 -5.47
C SER A 89 36.24 -12.00 -6.11
N PRO A 90 36.10 -12.45 -7.37
CA PRO A 90 34.81 -12.50 -8.07
C PRO A 90 33.81 -13.46 -7.42
N LYS A 91 34.32 -14.54 -6.80
CA LYS A 91 33.53 -15.56 -6.08
C LYS A 91 33.12 -15.15 -4.66
N ALA A 92 33.49 -13.95 -4.19
CA ALA A 92 33.05 -13.47 -2.89
C ALA A 92 31.55 -13.20 -2.94
N ALA A 93 30.80 -13.70 -1.97
CA ALA A 93 29.35 -13.76 -2.03
C ALA A 93 28.67 -13.36 -0.72
N ILE A 94 27.42 -12.87 -0.82
CA ILE A 94 26.51 -12.70 0.32
C ILE A 94 25.11 -13.19 -0.09
N GLY A 95 24.40 -13.85 0.81
CA GLY A 95 23.10 -14.42 0.50
C GLY A 95 22.24 -14.77 1.70
N LEU A 96 20.96 -15.05 1.43
CA LEU A 96 19.98 -15.51 2.40
C LEU A 96 19.83 -17.02 2.29
N ALA A 97 20.02 -17.71 3.41
CA ALA A 97 19.96 -19.16 3.52
C ALA A 97 18.77 -19.63 4.37
N LEU A 98 18.09 -20.68 3.89
CA LEU A 98 17.43 -21.66 4.74
C LEU A 98 18.42 -22.79 5.02
N THR A 99 18.52 -23.26 6.25
CA THR A 99 19.48 -24.30 6.62
C THR A 99 18.96 -25.21 7.73
N ASN A 100 19.42 -26.45 7.73
CA ASN A 100 19.08 -27.47 8.70
C ASN A 100 20.34 -28.30 8.99
N ARG A 101 21.05 -27.94 10.07
CA ARG A 101 22.32 -28.59 10.46
C ARG A 101 22.17 -30.08 10.76
N ALA A 102 21.00 -30.53 11.25
CA ALA A 102 20.74 -31.94 11.52
C ALA A 102 20.70 -32.75 10.21
N ASN A 103 20.06 -32.20 9.17
CA ASN A 103 20.02 -32.80 7.83
C ASN A 103 21.30 -32.53 7.01
N LYS A 104 22.25 -31.73 7.52
CA LYS A 104 23.41 -31.20 6.77
C LYS A 104 22.98 -30.55 5.44
N ALA A 105 21.88 -29.82 5.48
CA ALA A 105 21.24 -29.26 4.30
C ALA A 105 21.15 -27.73 4.37
N ILE A 106 21.39 -27.06 3.25
CA ILE A 106 21.29 -25.60 3.09
C ILE A 106 20.73 -25.28 1.71
N CYS A 107 19.78 -24.34 1.62
CA CYS A 107 19.31 -23.74 0.38
C CYS A 107 19.60 -22.24 0.43
N LEU A 108 20.49 -21.78 -0.43
CA LEU A 108 21.06 -20.42 -0.41
C LEU A 108 20.73 -19.70 -1.71
N LEU A 109 20.18 -18.48 -1.58
CA LEU A 109 20.21 -17.47 -2.63
C LEU A 109 21.34 -16.49 -2.33
N GLU A 110 22.40 -16.51 -3.14
CA GLU A 110 23.56 -15.61 -3.01
C GLU A 110 23.73 -14.69 -4.21
N ILE A 111 24.27 -13.50 -3.96
CA ILE A 111 24.83 -12.58 -4.96
C ILE A 111 26.35 -12.56 -4.83
N THR A 112 27.06 -12.55 -5.95
CA THR A 112 28.52 -12.56 -6.02
C THR A 112 29.10 -11.19 -6.42
N ALA A 113 30.38 -10.97 -6.13
CA ALA A 113 31.12 -9.77 -6.54
C ALA A 113 31.25 -9.63 -8.08
N ASP A 114 31.12 -10.71 -8.84
CA ASP A 114 31.02 -10.70 -10.32
C ASP A 114 29.57 -10.59 -10.87
N LYS A 115 28.61 -10.22 -10.00
CA LYS A 115 27.19 -9.96 -10.32
C LYS A 115 26.36 -11.18 -10.74
N ASN A 116 26.85 -12.39 -10.53
CA ASN A 116 26.00 -13.56 -10.62
C ASN A 116 25.06 -13.65 -9.42
N THR A 117 23.89 -14.26 -9.63
CA THR A 117 22.97 -14.66 -8.57
C THR A 117 22.77 -16.17 -8.67
N HIS A 118 23.13 -16.90 -7.62
CA HIS A 118 22.98 -18.35 -7.57
C HIS A 118 21.87 -18.72 -6.59
N LEU A 119 20.98 -19.62 -7.00
CA LEU A 119 20.08 -20.35 -6.10
C LEU A 119 20.45 -21.82 -6.18
N PHE A 120 20.85 -22.41 -5.05
CA PHE A 120 21.18 -23.84 -4.98
C PHE A 120 20.87 -24.41 -3.60
N CYS A 121 20.60 -25.71 -3.57
CA CYS A 121 20.53 -26.49 -2.35
C CYS A 121 21.69 -27.47 -2.28
N VAL A 122 22.28 -27.63 -1.09
CA VAL A 122 23.23 -28.69 -0.75
C VAL A 122 22.56 -29.61 0.27
N ASN A 123 22.73 -30.92 0.11
CA ASN A 123 22.33 -31.93 1.08
C ASN A 123 23.51 -32.91 1.24
N GLY A 124 24.24 -32.80 2.35
CA GLY A 124 25.45 -33.55 2.61
C GLY A 124 26.55 -33.24 1.58
N GLN A 125 26.74 -34.12 0.59
CA GLN A 125 27.68 -33.94 -0.53
C GLN A 125 26.98 -33.64 -1.87
N SER A 126 25.66 -33.76 -1.94
CA SER A 126 24.88 -33.48 -3.17
C SER A 126 24.61 -31.99 -3.30
N ARG A 127 24.97 -31.36 -4.44
CA ARG A 127 24.64 -29.97 -4.77
C ARG A 127 23.67 -29.92 -5.93
N LYS A 128 22.44 -29.45 -5.66
CA LYS A 128 21.37 -29.17 -6.62
C LYS A 128 21.38 -27.68 -6.95
N ASN A 129 21.96 -27.31 -8.10
CA ASN A 129 21.82 -25.95 -8.62
C ASN A 129 20.40 -25.78 -9.19
N ILE A 130 19.69 -24.74 -8.75
CA ILE A 130 18.29 -24.46 -9.14
C ILE A 130 18.27 -23.34 -10.17
N ALA A 131 19.02 -22.27 -9.93
CA ALA A 131 19.19 -21.17 -10.86
C ALA A 131 20.60 -20.58 -10.80
N THR A 132 21.02 -19.97 -11.91
CA THR A 132 22.15 -19.05 -11.97
C THR A 132 21.78 -17.96 -12.96
N VAL A 133 21.63 -16.73 -12.46
CA VAL A 133 21.17 -15.58 -13.22
C VAL A 133 22.30 -14.54 -13.26
N PRO A 134 22.99 -14.34 -14.39
CA PRO A 134 24.06 -13.37 -14.50
C PRO A 134 23.49 -11.95 -14.57
N ASN A 135 24.12 -11.01 -13.86
CA ASN A 135 23.76 -9.58 -13.81
C ASN A 135 22.40 -9.24 -13.17
N LEU A 136 21.80 -10.15 -12.37
CA LEU A 136 20.59 -9.81 -11.59
C LEU A 136 20.93 -9.03 -10.30
N ALA A 137 22.14 -9.20 -9.78
CA ALA A 137 22.70 -8.38 -8.71
C ALA A 137 23.29 -7.08 -9.25
N LYS A 138 23.00 -5.95 -8.60
CA LYS A 138 23.45 -4.61 -9.01
C LYS A 138 24.78 -4.23 -8.38
N LEU A 139 25.01 -4.64 -7.13
CA LEU A 139 26.11 -4.28 -6.22
C LEU A 139 26.20 -2.78 -5.88
N ASP A 140 25.06 -2.08 -5.91
CA ASP A 140 24.93 -0.64 -5.61
C ASP A 140 24.33 -0.35 -4.21
N GLY A 141 23.98 -1.40 -3.45
CA GLY A 141 23.30 -1.29 -2.15
C GLY A 141 21.76 -1.38 -2.23
N SER A 142 21.18 -1.40 -3.44
CA SER A 142 19.74 -1.60 -3.65
C SER A 142 19.34 -3.05 -3.96
N ASP A 143 20.26 -4.01 -3.76
CA ASP A 143 19.98 -5.44 -3.91
C ASP A 143 19.18 -5.95 -2.70
N ARG A 144 17.86 -6.12 -2.90
CA ARG A 144 16.94 -6.67 -1.90
C ARG A 144 16.61 -8.13 -2.23
N ILE A 145 17.00 -9.03 -1.33
CA ILE A 145 16.57 -10.43 -1.35
C ILE A 145 15.27 -10.54 -0.57
N ARG A 146 14.29 -11.24 -1.16
CA ARG A 146 13.05 -11.65 -0.49
C ARG A 146 12.89 -13.16 -0.60
N LEU A 147 12.64 -13.80 0.53
CA LEU A 147 12.20 -15.18 0.65
C LEU A 147 10.72 -15.19 1.08
N ILE A 148 9.91 -16.02 0.43
CA ILE A 148 8.52 -16.29 0.83
C ILE A 148 8.36 -17.79 1.07
N GLU A 149 8.14 -18.21 2.31
CA GLU A 149 7.91 -19.60 2.71
C GLU A 149 6.42 -19.82 2.97
N ALA A 150 5.83 -20.89 2.42
CA ALA A 150 4.46 -21.33 2.67
C ALA A 150 4.30 -22.81 2.29
N ASP A 151 3.50 -23.58 3.04
CA ASP A 151 3.06 -24.95 2.71
C ASP A 151 4.17 -25.91 2.22
N GLY A 152 5.32 -25.91 2.89
CA GLY A 152 6.47 -26.76 2.52
C GLY A 152 7.27 -26.29 1.30
N ALA A 153 6.90 -25.16 0.70
CA ALA A 153 7.58 -24.51 -0.40
C ALA A 153 8.23 -23.18 0.01
N ALA A 154 9.23 -22.75 -0.76
CA ALA A 154 9.93 -21.47 -0.59
C ALA A 154 10.24 -20.82 -1.94
N ARG A 155 9.86 -19.56 -2.10
CA ARG A 155 10.12 -18.72 -3.27
C ARG A 155 11.24 -17.73 -2.95
N PHE A 156 12.30 -17.78 -3.74
CA PHE A 156 13.42 -16.83 -3.67
C PHE A 156 13.31 -15.77 -4.76
N ILE A 157 13.40 -14.51 -4.35
CA ILE A 157 13.27 -13.30 -5.17
C ILE A 157 14.49 -12.41 -4.92
N LEU A 158 15.03 -11.80 -5.96
CA LEU A 158 16.02 -10.73 -5.88
C LEU A 158 15.53 -9.56 -6.75
N ASN A 159 15.55 -8.34 -6.21
CA ASN A 159 15.16 -7.13 -6.95
C ASN A 159 13.74 -7.21 -7.56
N GLY A 160 12.81 -7.90 -6.90
CA GLY A 160 11.45 -8.15 -7.38
C GLY A 160 11.31 -9.27 -8.41
N GLN A 161 12.41 -9.77 -8.98
CA GLN A 161 12.41 -10.90 -9.91
C GLN A 161 12.51 -12.23 -9.16
N LYS A 162 11.60 -13.17 -9.46
CA LYS A 162 11.71 -14.56 -8.97
C LYS A 162 12.97 -15.21 -9.54
N VAL A 163 13.84 -15.72 -8.66
CA VAL A 163 15.04 -16.47 -9.01
C VAL A 163 14.76 -17.97 -9.07
N GLY A 164 13.91 -18.47 -8.17
CA GLY A 164 13.42 -19.85 -8.22
C GLY A 164 12.46 -20.18 -7.08
N ASP A 165 11.83 -21.34 -7.21
CA ASP A 165 11.02 -21.98 -6.18
C ASP A 165 11.70 -23.28 -5.73
N ILE A 166 11.57 -23.61 -4.45
CA ILE A 166 11.89 -24.92 -3.89
C ILE A 166 10.67 -25.49 -3.16
N ALA A 167 10.60 -26.80 -3.01
CA ALA A 167 9.59 -27.51 -2.23
C ALA A 167 10.21 -28.76 -1.61
N ASP A 168 9.80 -29.08 -0.38
CA ASP A 168 10.21 -30.27 0.38
C ASP A 168 11.73 -30.45 0.56
N GLU A 169 12.50 -29.36 0.44
CA GLU A 169 13.96 -29.42 0.58
C GLU A 169 14.37 -29.63 2.05
N PRO A 170 15.28 -30.58 2.37
CA PRO A 170 15.68 -30.88 3.75
C PRO A 170 16.31 -29.72 4.53
N ALA A 171 16.64 -28.60 3.87
CA ALA A 171 17.14 -27.37 4.48
C ALA A 171 16.05 -26.51 5.13
N MET A 172 14.78 -26.75 4.81
CA MET A 172 13.65 -25.95 5.28
C MET A 172 13.28 -26.22 6.75
N ASN A 173 12.36 -25.40 7.27
CA ASN A 173 11.69 -25.60 8.57
C ASN A 173 12.58 -25.61 9.82
N SER A 174 13.80 -25.08 9.75
CA SER A 174 14.76 -25.06 10.87
C SER A 174 15.40 -23.68 11.08
N GLU A 175 16.53 -23.40 10.44
CA GLU A 175 17.29 -22.15 10.58
C GLU A 175 17.18 -21.28 9.33
N LEU A 176 17.30 -19.97 9.56
CA LEU A 176 17.18 -18.92 8.56
C LEU A 176 18.19 -17.82 8.87
N GLY A 177 18.79 -17.21 7.84
CA GLY A 177 19.54 -15.97 7.99
C GLY A 177 20.52 -15.72 6.86
N ILE A 178 21.66 -15.11 7.17
CA ILE A 178 22.63 -14.62 6.18
C ILE A 178 23.91 -15.44 6.19
N MET A 179 24.45 -15.69 4.99
CA MET A 179 25.76 -16.27 4.75
C MET A 179 26.60 -15.33 3.89
N ALA A 180 27.84 -15.07 4.31
CA ALA A 180 28.85 -14.35 3.56
C ALA A 180 30.08 -15.25 3.34
N TYR A 181 30.73 -15.13 2.18
CA TYR A 181 31.80 -16.05 1.76
C TYR A 181 32.96 -15.33 1.07
N ASP A 182 34.17 -15.84 1.33
CA ASP A 182 35.47 -15.36 0.85
C ASP A 182 35.93 -14.03 1.46
N VAL A 183 37.06 -13.49 0.99
CA VAL A 183 37.53 -12.14 1.36
C VAL A 183 36.61 -11.06 0.79
N GLY A 184 36.43 -9.96 1.52
CA GLY A 184 35.61 -8.83 1.08
C GLY A 184 35.03 -7.99 2.23
N THR A 185 34.21 -7.03 1.83
CA THR A 185 33.32 -6.23 2.68
C THR A 185 31.89 -6.55 2.28
N PHE A 186 31.06 -6.95 3.25
CA PHE A 186 29.73 -7.49 3.01
C PHE A 186 28.73 -6.74 3.91
N GLY A 187 27.83 -5.96 3.31
CA GLY A 187 26.82 -5.19 4.02
C GLY A 187 25.49 -5.93 4.13
N ILE A 188 24.86 -5.84 5.30
CA ILE A 188 23.49 -6.28 5.60
C ILE A 188 22.71 -5.09 6.16
N ALA A 189 21.49 -4.87 5.65
CA ALA A 189 20.55 -3.87 6.16
C ALA A 189 19.11 -4.40 6.09
N ASP A 190 18.21 -3.77 6.83
CA ASP A 190 16.76 -4.00 6.81
C ASP A 190 16.33 -5.49 6.93
N PHE A 191 17.10 -6.32 7.64
CA PHE A 191 16.74 -7.74 7.81
C PHE A 191 15.46 -7.86 8.66
N GLY A 192 14.38 -8.30 8.02
CA GLY A 192 13.05 -8.37 8.63
C GLY A 192 12.36 -9.70 8.33
N ILE A 193 11.68 -10.25 9.33
CA ILE A 193 10.80 -11.42 9.19
C ILE A 193 9.36 -10.97 9.49
N ALA A 194 8.44 -11.30 8.59
CA ALA A 194 7.00 -11.11 8.74
C ALA A 194 6.29 -12.47 8.61
N ASN A 195 5.67 -12.91 9.70
CA ASN A 195 4.78 -14.08 9.70
C ASN A 195 3.36 -13.63 9.35
N ASN A 196 2.60 -14.49 8.66
CA ASN A 196 1.27 -14.21 8.12
C ASN A 196 1.32 -13.09 7.06
N VAL A 197 1.51 -13.48 5.81
CA VAL A 197 1.94 -12.64 4.66
C VAL A 197 0.90 -11.60 4.22
N LEU A 198 -0.31 -11.63 4.78
CA LEU A 198 -1.36 -10.65 4.53
C LEU A 198 -1.27 -9.40 5.44
N ASP A 199 -0.27 -9.34 6.34
CA ASP A 199 -0.30 -8.41 7.48
C ASP A 199 0.93 -7.48 7.64
N ARG A 200 1.60 -7.10 6.54
CA ARG A 200 2.50 -5.92 6.58
C ARG A 200 2.60 -5.10 5.27
N PRO A 201 2.65 -3.75 5.34
CA PRO A 201 2.81 -2.90 4.16
C PRO A 201 4.22 -2.93 3.58
N ALA A 202 4.39 -2.31 2.42
CA ALA A 202 5.69 -1.80 1.99
C ALA A 202 6.22 -0.75 2.99
N ASP A 203 7.55 -0.67 3.08
CA ASP A 203 8.34 0.33 3.83
C ASP A 203 8.10 0.43 5.34
N ALA A 204 8.89 -0.34 6.10
CA ALA A 204 9.16 -0.13 7.52
C ALA A 204 10.63 -0.43 7.84
N GLN A 205 11.44 0.60 8.09
CA GLN A 205 12.84 0.48 8.53
C GLN A 205 12.94 0.02 10.00
N PRO A 206 13.98 -0.72 10.41
CA PRO A 206 14.23 -1.02 11.82
C PRO A 206 15.06 0.05 12.54
N GLN A 207 14.64 0.44 13.74
CA GLN A 207 15.42 1.00 14.87
C GLN A 207 14.57 0.71 16.13
N GLY A 208 15.00 0.07 17.22
CA GLY A 208 16.21 -0.69 17.57
C GLY A 208 16.03 -1.34 18.97
N GLN A 209 16.81 -2.39 19.30
CA GLN A 209 16.63 -3.29 20.47
C GLN A 209 16.89 -2.56 21.81
N PRO A 210 16.47 -3.06 23.01
CA PRO A 210 16.28 -4.49 23.42
C PRO A 210 15.15 -4.81 24.47
N SER A 211 15.00 -6.01 25.09
CA SER A 211 14.96 -7.44 24.69
C SER A 211 14.74 -8.40 25.90
N ARG A 212 14.37 -9.67 25.62
CA ARG A 212 14.34 -10.90 26.49
C ARG A 212 13.18 -11.00 27.50
N GLY A 213 12.58 -12.17 27.81
CA GLY A 213 12.84 -13.58 27.43
C GLY A 213 13.36 -14.44 28.62
N GLY A 214 13.05 -15.73 28.81
CA GLY A 214 12.20 -16.70 28.06
C GLY A 214 12.40 -18.16 28.56
N GLY A 215 11.77 -19.16 27.93
CA GLY A 215 11.91 -20.63 28.20
C GLY A 215 10.89 -21.21 29.22
N ALA A 216 10.68 -22.54 29.40
CA ALA A 216 11.07 -23.78 28.69
C ALA A 216 10.23 -24.98 29.32
N GLN A 217 10.21 -26.28 28.95
CA GLN A 217 10.81 -27.13 27.89
C GLN A 217 10.10 -28.53 27.84
N GLN A 218 10.47 -29.39 26.86
CA GLN A 218 10.40 -30.89 26.83
C GLN A 218 9.06 -31.66 26.56
N ALA A 219 9.25 -32.93 26.14
CA ALA A 219 8.30 -34.01 25.77
C ALA A 219 9.05 -35.37 26.00
N PRO A 220 8.65 -36.60 25.52
CA PRO A 220 7.42 -37.10 24.88
C PRO A 220 6.91 -38.46 25.48
N ARG A 221 5.93 -39.15 24.85
CA ARG A 221 5.77 -40.64 24.84
C ARG A 221 4.81 -41.17 23.73
N GLN A 222 4.63 -42.49 23.63
CA GLN A 222 4.39 -43.24 22.37
C GLN A 222 2.97 -43.86 22.19
N GLN A 223 2.76 -44.44 20.99
CA GLN A 223 1.52 -45.05 20.44
C GLN A 223 1.18 -46.45 21.02
N PRO A 224 0.06 -47.09 20.60
CA PRO A 224 0.13 -48.06 19.48
C PRO A 224 -1.05 -48.00 18.45
N ALA A 225 -0.92 -48.75 17.35
CA ALA A 225 -1.92 -48.97 16.27
C ALA A 225 -2.77 -50.25 16.52
N ALA A 226 -3.77 -50.68 15.71
CA ALA A 226 -4.20 -50.37 14.33
C ALA A 226 -5.76 -50.50 14.21
N GLU A 227 -6.50 -50.84 13.13
CA GLU A 227 -6.27 -51.40 11.77
C GLU A 227 -7.37 -50.91 10.76
N PRO A 228 -7.27 -51.20 9.43
CA PRO A 228 -8.14 -50.66 8.36
C PRO A 228 -9.03 -51.76 7.68
N PRO A 229 -9.64 -51.58 6.48
CA PRO A 229 -10.10 -50.37 5.77
C PRO A 229 -11.60 -50.40 5.38
N ARG A 230 -12.20 -49.24 5.06
CA ARG A 230 -13.24 -49.14 3.99
C ARG A 230 -13.05 -47.87 3.17
N ARG A 231 -13.05 -47.99 1.85
CA ARG A 231 -12.85 -46.88 0.92
C ARG A 231 -14.10 -45.98 0.80
N ARG A 232 -13.90 -44.68 0.95
CA ARG A 232 -14.61 -43.62 0.21
C ARG A 232 -13.55 -42.67 -0.38
N SER A 233 -13.86 -42.01 -1.49
CA SER A 233 -12.88 -41.21 -2.24
C SER A 233 -12.43 -39.97 -1.45
N PRO A 234 -11.13 -39.65 -1.42
CA PRO A 234 -10.63 -38.39 -0.89
C PRO A 234 -10.65 -37.31 -1.98
N ASP A 235 -11.83 -36.91 -2.43
CA ASP A 235 -12.05 -35.51 -2.80
C ASP A 235 -12.33 -34.77 -1.49
N SER A 236 -11.25 -34.33 -0.84
CA SER A 236 -11.30 -33.71 0.48
C SER A 236 -10.37 -32.51 0.55
N ASP A 237 -10.87 -31.40 -0.02
CA ASP A 237 -11.02 -30.12 0.70
C ASP A 237 -9.81 -29.73 1.59
N ASN A 238 -8.98 -28.77 1.13
CA ASN A 238 -8.02 -28.09 2.01
C ASN A 238 -8.80 -27.10 2.90
N VAL A 239 -9.34 -27.65 3.99
CA VAL A 239 -10.41 -27.07 4.81
C VAL A 239 -9.97 -25.81 5.56
N LEU A 240 -10.40 -24.63 5.11
CA LEU A 240 -10.69 -23.52 6.03
C LEU A 240 -11.75 -24.04 7.01
N PRO A 241 -11.53 -24.05 8.33
CA PRO A 241 -12.42 -24.74 9.26
C PRO A 241 -13.82 -24.12 9.26
N GLY A 242 -14.83 -24.97 9.36
CA GLY A 242 -16.23 -24.58 9.49
C GLY A 242 -17.15 -25.06 8.37
N GLU A 243 -18.41 -24.67 8.49
CA GLU A 243 -19.53 -24.94 7.61
C GLU A 243 -19.63 -23.91 6.48
N GLY A 244 -20.44 -24.23 5.46
CA GLY A 244 -20.69 -23.35 4.31
C GLY A 244 -19.59 -23.39 3.24
N PRO A 245 -19.88 -22.91 2.02
CA PRO A 245 -18.91 -22.82 0.94
C PRO A 245 -17.89 -21.70 1.18
N TYR A 246 -16.70 -21.86 0.59
CA TYR A 246 -15.72 -20.78 0.43
C TYR A 246 -15.28 -20.73 -1.05
N PRO A 247 -15.96 -19.92 -1.89
CA PRO A 247 -15.57 -19.70 -3.27
C PRO A 247 -14.10 -19.25 -3.39
N ARG A 248 -13.34 -19.98 -4.21
CA ARG A 248 -11.89 -19.76 -4.46
C ARG A 248 -11.63 -18.96 -5.75
N PHE A 249 -12.66 -18.58 -6.51
CA PHE A 249 -12.58 -17.74 -7.73
C PHE A 249 -11.52 -18.14 -8.77
N GLY A 250 -11.23 -19.45 -8.90
CA GLY A 250 -10.21 -20.00 -9.79
C GLY A 250 -8.81 -20.17 -9.18
N GLY A 251 -8.63 -19.88 -7.88
CA GLY A 251 -7.36 -20.01 -7.16
C GLY A 251 -6.48 -18.75 -7.20
N ASP A 252 -6.93 -17.68 -7.85
CA ASP A 252 -6.23 -16.39 -7.90
C ASP A 252 -6.41 -15.62 -6.58
N THR A 253 -5.33 -15.49 -5.81
CA THR A 253 -5.31 -14.76 -4.53
C THR A 253 -5.73 -13.29 -4.69
N VAL A 254 -5.34 -12.60 -5.77
CA VAL A 254 -5.67 -11.18 -5.99
C VAL A 254 -7.17 -11.04 -6.20
N ARG A 255 -7.78 -11.93 -7.00
CA ARG A 255 -9.23 -11.96 -7.22
C ARG A 255 -10.00 -12.39 -5.97
N VAL A 256 -9.53 -13.40 -5.24
CA VAL A 256 -10.12 -13.86 -3.97
C VAL A 256 -10.16 -12.70 -2.96
N VAL A 257 -9.02 -12.06 -2.72
CA VAL A 257 -8.93 -10.91 -1.80
C VAL A 257 -9.81 -9.76 -2.29
N SER A 258 -9.84 -9.49 -3.60
CA SER A 258 -10.71 -8.47 -4.20
C SER A 258 -12.20 -8.71 -3.94
N VAL A 259 -12.73 -9.93 -4.13
CA VAL A 259 -14.15 -10.21 -3.89
C VAL A 259 -14.50 -9.97 -2.42
N TYR A 260 -13.75 -10.60 -1.51
CA TYR A 260 -14.06 -10.53 -0.07
C TYR A 260 -13.88 -9.11 0.49
N LEU A 261 -12.77 -8.43 0.19
CA LEU A 261 -12.58 -7.02 0.60
C LEU A 261 -13.63 -6.09 -0.03
N GLY A 262 -14.00 -6.30 -1.29
CA GLY A 262 -15.02 -5.51 -1.98
C GLY A 262 -16.39 -5.60 -1.32
N LEU A 263 -16.90 -6.82 -1.14
CA LEU A 263 -18.17 -7.09 -0.49
C LEU A 263 -18.21 -6.51 0.94
N MET A 264 -17.23 -6.87 1.77
CA MET A 264 -17.17 -6.44 3.16
C MET A 264 -17.06 -4.91 3.27
N ARG A 265 -16.19 -4.26 2.47
CA ARG A 265 -16.01 -2.80 2.52
C ARG A 265 -17.26 -2.07 2.04
N SER A 266 -18.01 -2.64 1.08
CA SER A 266 -19.28 -2.07 0.60
C SER A 266 -20.34 -2.04 1.69
N ILE A 267 -20.54 -3.17 2.36
CA ILE A 267 -21.51 -3.31 3.44
C ILE A 267 -21.06 -2.43 4.62
N PHE A 268 -19.82 -2.58 5.08
CA PHE A 268 -19.30 -1.84 6.23
C PHE A 268 -19.34 -0.32 6.03
N MET A 269 -18.97 0.20 4.85
CA MET A 269 -19.00 1.66 4.62
C MET A 269 -20.43 2.20 4.46
N HIS A 270 -21.40 1.37 4.06
CA HIS A 270 -22.82 1.73 4.08
C HIS A 270 -23.31 1.87 5.55
N GLU A 271 -23.05 0.87 6.40
CA GLU A 271 -23.36 0.94 7.84
C GLU A 271 -22.64 2.09 8.56
N PHE A 272 -21.38 2.35 8.20
CA PHE A 272 -20.61 3.46 8.75
C PHE A 272 -21.12 4.82 8.23
N GLY A 273 -21.83 4.85 7.10
CA GLY A 273 -22.60 6.02 6.64
C GLY A 273 -23.71 6.38 7.63
N HIS A 274 -24.55 5.41 8.02
CA HIS A 274 -25.57 5.60 9.06
C HIS A 274 -24.95 6.01 10.41
N ALA A 275 -23.83 5.38 10.79
CA ALA A 275 -23.11 5.77 12.00
C ALA A 275 -22.63 7.23 11.94
N LEU A 276 -22.09 7.70 10.82
CA LEU A 276 -21.70 9.10 10.66
C LEU A 276 -22.90 10.05 10.71
N ILE A 277 -24.02 9.71 10.04
CA ILE A 277 -25.22 10.54 10.04
C ILE A 277 -25.82 10.66 11.45
N GLY A 278 -26.02 9.53 12.13
CA GLY A 278 -26.63 9.49 13.46
C GLY A 278 -25.76 10.07 14.57
N GLU A 279 -24.44 9.89 14.52
CA GLU A 279 -23.53 10.35 15.60
C GLU A 279 -23.07 11.80 15.45
N LEU A 280 -22.99 12.30 14.22
CA LEU A 280 -22.52 13.67 13.94
C LEU A 280 -23.67 14.61 13.57
N GLU A 281 -24.92 14.15 13.70
CA GLU A 281 -26.17 14.86 13.36
C GLU A 281 -26.15 15.44 11.93
N LEU A 282 -25.64 14.66 10.96
CA LEU A 282 -25.44 15.15 9.59
C LEU A 282 -26.77 15.28 8.82
N PRO A 283 -26.93 16.31 7.97
CA PRO A 283 -28.16 16.51 7.21
C PRO A 283 -28.26 15.58 6.00
N ALA A 284 -29.15 14.57 6.07
CA ALA A 284 -29.62 13.82 4.91
C ALA A 284 -30.82 14.52 4.25
N THR A 285 -30.64 15.14 3.08
CA THR A 285 -31.71 15.87 2.36
C THR A 285 -32.43 15.00 1.31
N GLY A 286 -32.43 13.68 1.50
CA GLY A 286 -33.01 12.66 0.62
C GLY A 286 -33.23 11.37 1.40
N ALA A 287 -33.49 10.25 0.71
CA ALA A 287 -33.50 8.95 1.37
C ALA A 287 -32.10 8.61 1.91
N GLU A 288 -32.01 8.18 3.18
CA GLU A 288 -30.73 7.93 3.84
C GLU A 288 -29.96 6.80 3.14
N GLU A 289 -30.65 5.71 2.77
CA GLU A 289 -30.14 4.60 1.94
C GLU A 289 -29.40 5.06 0.68
N ASP A 290 -30.04 5.89 -0.14
CA ASP A 290 -29.47 6.44 -1.37
C ASP A 290 -28.27 7.37 -1.06
N ALA A 291 -28.15 7.94 0.14
CA ALA A 291 -27.03 8.78 0.55
C ALA A 291 -25.85 7.97 1.12
N VAL A 292 -26.10 6.92 1.91
CA VAL A 292 -25.04 6.07 2.47
C VAL A 292 -24.46 5.09 1.45
N ASP A 293 -25.24 4.66 0.46
CA ASP A 293 -24.72 3.97 -0.74
C ASP A 293 -23.70 4.85 -1.50
N ILE A 294 -23.98 6.15 -1.59
CA ILE A 294 -23.09 7.12 -2.24
C ILE A 294 -21.83 7.36 -1.38
N TYR A 295 -21.94 7.44 -0.05
CA TYR A 295 -20.76 7.47 0.83
C TYR A 295 -19.92 6.20 0.67
N SER A 296 -20.55 5.03 0.67
CA SER A 296 -19.88 3.74 0.47
C SER A 296 -19.14 3.69 -0.87
N ALA A 297 -19.80 4.09 -1.96
CA ALA A 297 -19.18 4.22 -3.29
C ALA A 297 -17.95 5.14 -3.29
N LEU A 298 -18.04 6.31 -2.63
CA LEU A 298 -16.93 7.26 -2.48
C LEU A 298 -15.75 6.66 -1.69
N ARG A 299 -16.01 6.01 -0.54
CA ARG A 299 -14.96 5.37 0.27
C ARG A 299 -14.35 4.12 -0.39
N ILE A 300 -15.03 3.51 -1.36
CA ILE A 300 -14.54 2.34 -2.11
C ILE A 300 -13.72 2.74 -3.33
N VAL A 301 -14.12 3.78 -4.07
CA VAL A 301 -13.38 4.20 -5.28
C VAL A 301 -12.06 4.89 -4.96
N GLU A 302 -11.93 5.57 -3.83
CA GLU A 302 -10.77 6.40 -3.48
C GLU A 302 -9.39 5.73 -3.64
N PRO A 303 -9.15 4.47 -3.21
CA PRO A 303 -7.85 3.81 -3.41
C PRO A 303 -7.52 3.54 -4.89
N SER A 304 -8.52 3.50 -5.79
CA SER A 304 -8.27 3.39 -7.23
C SER A 304 -7.96 4.74 -7.89
N MET A 305 -8.26 5.87 -7.23
CA MET A 305 -8.06 7.23 -7.76
C MET A 305 -6.62 7.73 -7.63
N TYR A 306 -5.84 7.19 -6.68
CA TYR A 306 -4.51 7.66 -6.32
C TYR A 306 -3.54 6.46 -6.27
N PRO A 307 -2.58 6.35 -7.21
CA PRO A 307 -1.70 5.19 -7.28
C PRO A 307 -0.87 5.01 -6.00
N SER A 308 -0.84 3.78 -5.46
CA SER A 308 -0.08 3.46 -4.25
C SER A 308 1.44 3.32 -4.50
N GLY A 309 1.83 3.10 -5.75
CA GLY A 309 3.18 2.69 -6.14
C GLY A 309 3.39 1.18 -6.16
N ASP A 310 2.47 0.40 -5.58
CA ASP A 310 2.44 -1.06 -5.65
C ASP A 310 1.36 -1.53 -6.64
N ARG A 311 1.77 -2.33 -7.63
CA ARG A 311 0.87 -2.80 -8.69
C ARG A 311 -0.19 -3.78 -8.17
N GLU A 312 0.14 -4.61 -7.19
CA GLU A 312 -0.76 -5.62 -6.63
C GLU A 312 -1.80 -4.96 -5.72
N LEU A 313 -1.41 -3.96 -4.92
CA LEU A 313 -2.36 -3.15 -4.15
C LEU A 313 -3.29 -2.34 -5.05
N ASP A 314 -2.76 -1.71 -6.12
CA ASP A 314 -3.57 -0.99 -7.11
C ASP A 314 -4.54 -1.95 -7.85
N GLU A 315 -4.15 -3.21 -8.10
CA GLU A 315 -5.00 -4.27 -8.67
C GLU A 315 -6.11 -4.70 -7.71
N ILE A 316 -5.78 -4.97 -6.44
CA ILE A 316 -6.75 -5.31 -5.37
C ILE A 316 -7.75 -4.15 -5.15
N ALA A 317 -7.31 -2.90 -5.23
CA ALA A 317 -8.19 -1.73 -5.09
C ALA A 317 -9.27 -1.69 -6.19
N ARG A 318 -8.89 -1.86 -7.46
CA ARG A 318 -9.83 -1.88 -8.60
C ARG A 318 -10.75 -3.11 -8.56
N GLY A 319 -10.22 -4.27 -8.18
CA GLY A 319 -11.01 -5.49 -8.02
C GLY A 319 -12.04 -5.37 -6.89
N SER A 320 -11.63 -4.84 -5.73
CA SER A 320 -12.52 -4.61 -4.58
C SER A 320 -13.67 -3.66 -4.94
N ALA A 321 -13.37 -2.57 -5.65
CA ALA A 321 -14.40 -1.66 -6.13
C ALA A 321 -15.35 -2.32 -7.15
N THR A 322 -14.82 -3.10 -8.08
CA THR A 322 -15.60 -3.88 -9.06
C THR A 322 -16.61 -4.80 -8.38
N TYR A 323 -16.18 -5.60 -7.41
CA TYR A 323 -17.05 -6.55 -6.72
C TYR A 323 -18.04 -5.91 -5.74
N ALA A 324 -17.67 -4.77 -5.13
CA ALA A 324 -18.58 -3.96 -4.33
C ALA A 324 -19.82 -3.46 -5.12
N ALA A 325 -19.67 -3.18 -6.42
CA ALA A 325 -20.80 -2.82 -7.28
C ALA A 325 -21.51 -4.04 -7.89
N LEU A 326 -20.77 -5.07 -8.34
CA LEU A 326 -21.34 -6.22 -9.06
C LEU A 326 -22.39 -6.99 -8.26
N GLN A 327 -22.30 -7.04 -6.93
CA GLN A 327 -23.37 -7.62 -6.09
C GLN A 327 -24.77 -7.06 -6.41
N TRP A 328 -24.90 -5.74 -6.56
CA TRP A 328 -26.18 -5.08 -6.86
C TRP A 328 -26.65 -5.36 -8.29
N TYR A 329 -25.71 -5.44 -9.25
CA TYR A 329 -26.03 -5.81 -10.63
C TYR A 329 -26.57 -7.25 -10.71
N TYR A 330 -25.91 -8.19 -10.05
CA TYR A 330 -26.29 -9.60 -10.05
C TYR A 330 -27.58 -9.88 -9.29
N SER A 331 -27.73 -9.36 -8.07
CA SER A 331 -28.98 -9.49 -7.31
C SER A 331 -30.16 -8.88 -8.09
N GLY A 332 -29.96 -7.68 -8.65
CA GLY A 332 -30.96 -7.02 -9.48
C GLY A 332 -31.34 -7.79 -10.75
N LYS A 333 -30.38 -8.45 -11.42
CA LYS A 333 -30.69 -9.29 -12.60
C LYS A 333 -31.34 -10.62 -12.25
N ILE A 334 -31.04 -11.20 -11.08
CA ILE A 334 -31.79 -12.34 -10.55
C ILE A 334 -33.24 -11.94 -10.24
N GLY A 335 -33.47 -10.75 -9.66
CA GLY A 335 -34.80 -10.21 -9.40
C GLY A 335 -35.61 -9.96 -10.68
N GLU A 336 -34.99 -9.29 -11.67
CA GLU A 336 -35.57 -9.04 -12.99
C GLU A 336 -36.00 -10.35 -13.68
N ALA A 337 -35.14 -11.38 -13.70
CA ALA A 337 -35.43 -12.68 -14.29
C ALA A 337 -36.53 -13.47 -13.55
N LYS A 338 -36.74 -13.19 -12.26
CA LYS A 338 -37.82 -13.76 -11.43
C LYS A 338 -39.13 -12.97 -11.50
N GLY A 339 -39.17 -11.85 -12.25
CA GLY A 339 -40.31 -10.93 -12.26
C GLY A 339 -40.56 -10.25 -10.91
N SER A 340 -39.54 -10.21 -10.03
CA SER A 340 -39.63 -9.59 -8.71
C SER A 340 -39.61 -8.06 -8.85
N THR A 341 -40.39 -7.37 -8.02
CA THR A 341 -40.40 -5.91 -7.93
C THR A 341 -40.18 -5.51 -6.47
N SER A 342 -39.35 -4.50 -6.24
CA SER A 342 -39.15 -3.94 -4.90
C SER A 342 -40.48 -3.37 -4.38
N PRO A 343 -40.88 -3.63 -3.12
CA PRO A 343 -42.04 -2.98 -2.53
C PRO A 343 -41.88 -1.46 -2.56
N TRP A 344 -42.93 -0.71 -2.88
CA TRP A 344 -42.88 0.76 -2.88
C TRP A 344 -42.76 1.36 -1.45
N GLN A 345 -42.94 0.52 -0.43
CA GLN A 345 -42.77 0.80 0.99
C GLN A 345 -41.38 0.38 1.52
N ASP A 346 -40.54 -0.23 0.67
CA ASP A 346 -39.15 -0.53 1.02
C ASP A 346 -38.38 0.79 1.12
N GLU A 347 -37.58 0.95 2.17
CA GLU A 347 -36.68 2.09 2.31
C GLU A 347 -35.53 2.03 1.29
N HIS A 348 -35.20 0.82 0.83
CA HIS A 348 -34.19 0.60 -0.19
C HIS A 348 -34.72 0.80 -1.60
N THR A 349 -33.98 1.63 -2.32
CA THR A 349 -33.92 1.59 -3.78
C THR A 349 -33.66 0.17 -4.31
N GLY A 350 -34.43 -0.27 -5.31
CA GLY A 350 -34.20 -1.58 -5.94
C GLY A 350 -32.83 -1.72 -6.64
N ASP A 351 -32.22 -2.89 -6.52
CA ASP A 351 -30.79 -3.15 -6.75
C ASP A 351 -30.20 -2.62 -8.06
N LEU A 352 -30.90 -2.73 -9.21
CA LEU A 352 -30.39 -2.19 -10.48
C LEU A 352 -30.24 -0.66 -10.47
N LYS A 353 -31.03 0.05 -9.67
CA LYS A 353 -30.87 1.50 -9.40
C LYS A 353 -29.77 1.76 -8.37
N ARG A 354 -29.57 0.91 -7.33
CA ARG A 354 -28.40 0.98 -6.42
C ARG A 354 -27.11 0.83 -7.22
N PHE A 355 -27.00 -0.24 -8.01
CA PHE A 355 -25.89 -0.50 -8.93
C PHE A 355 -25.60 0.71 -9.82
N ARG A 356 -26.60 1.22 -10.55
CA ARG A 356 -26.42 2.36 -11.46
C ARG A 356 -25.91 3.61 -10.73
N ASN A 357 -26.42 3.89 -9.54
CA ASN A 357 -25.98 5.04 -8.74
C ASN A 357 -24.52 4.85 -8.27
N MET A 358 -24.23 3.74 -7.59
CA MET A 358 -22.92 3.39 -7.06
C MET A 358 -21.84 3.32 -8.15
N PHE A 359 -22.11 2.60 -9.24
CA PHE A 359 -21.19 2.44 -10.35
C PHE A 359 -20.91 3.76 -11.07
N CYS A 360 -21.87 4.68 -11.14
CA CYS A 360 -21.65 6.00 -11.70
C CYS A 360 -20.69 6.85 -10.84
N ILE A 361 -20.78 6.78 -9.50
CA ILE A 361 -19.78 7.43 -8.63
C ILE A 361 -18.40 6.81 -8.81
N MET A 362 -18.29 5.48 -8.90
CA MET A 362 -17.02 4.80 -9.14
C MET A 362 -16.39 5.16 -10.49
N TYR A 363 -17.17 5.08 -11.57
CA TYR A 363 -16.73 5.45 -12.91
C TYR A 363 -16.33 6.94 -12.98
N GLY A 364 -17.05 7.83 -12.28
CA GLY A 364 -16.70 9.24 -12.18
C GLY A 364 -15.38 9.50 -11.47
N GLY A 365 -15.03 8.68 -10.47
CA GLY A 365 -13.74 8.74 -9.78
C GLY A 365 -12.57 8.23 -10.61
N ASN A 366 -12.73 7.12 -11.35
CA ASN A 366 -11.69 6.58 -12.23
C ASN A 366 -12.28 5.92 -13.50
N PRO A 367 -12.50 6.68 -14.59
CA PRO A 367 -13.02 6.14 -15.84
C PRO A 367 -12.15 5.04 -16.46
N GLU A 368 -10.82 5.17 -16.37
CA GLU A 368 -9.84 4.23 -16.92
C GLU A 368 -9.98 2.83 -16.30
N ALA A 369 -10.17 2.75 -14.98
CA ALA A 369 -10.33 1.50 -14.25
C ALA A 369 -11.65 0.78 -14.55
N PHE A 370 -12.72 1.52 -14.89
CA PHE A 370 -14.08 0.99 -14.92
C PHE A 370 -14.73 0.94 -16.32
N GLU A 371 -14.11 1.46 -17.37
CA GLU A 371 -14.68 1.41 -18.73
C GLU A 371 -14.91 -0.03 -19.24
N SER A 372 -14.04 -0.99 -18.90
CA SER A 372 -14.25 -2.41 -19.23
C SER A 372 -15.53 -2.98 -18.57
N LEU A 373 -15.80 -2.58 -17.32
CA LEU A 373 -17.01 -2.95 -16.58
C LEU A 373 -18.24 -2.23 -17.14
N ALA A 374 -18.11 -0.96 -17.52
CA ALA A 374 -19.17 -0.19 -18.17
C ALA A 374 -19.60 -0.85 -19.49
N GLN A 375 -18.64 -1.34 -20.28
CA GLN A 375 -18.91 -2.06 -21.53
C GLN A 375 -19.58 -3.43 -21.27
N SER A 376 -19.11 -4.22 -20.29
CA SER A 376 -19.66 -5.56 -20.03
C SER A 376 -21.10 -5.53 -19.50
N VAL A 377 -21.45 -4.56 -18.66
CA VAL A 377 -22.84 -4.35 -18.19
C VAL A 377 -23.71 -3.54 -19.17
N LYS A 378 -23.15 -3.08 -20.29
CA LYS A 378 -23.79 -2.22 -21.31
C LYS A 378 -24.35 -0.92 -20.73
N PHE A 379 -23.54 -0.25 -19.90
CA PHE A 379 -23.90 1.01 -19.25
C PHE A 379 -24.12 2.12 -20.28
N GLU A 380 -25.26 2.81 -20.21
CA GLU A 380 -25.67 3.82 -21.19
C GLU A 380 -24.66 4.99 -21.25
N ASP A 381 -24.09 5.27 -22.43
CA ASP A 381 -23.09 6.35 -22.59
C ASP A 381 -23.60 7.73 -22.15
N ARG A 382 -24.90 8.00 -22.30
CA ARG A 382 -25.54 9.25 -21.82
C ARG A 382 -25.53 9.38 -20.28
N THR A 383 -25.64 8.25 -19.58
CA THR A 383 -25.47 8.18 -18.12
C THR A 383 -23.98 8.27 -17.78
N LYS A 384 -23.13 7.47 -18.45
CA LYS A 384 -21.66 7.47 -18.31
C LYS A 384 -21.03 8.86 -18.43
N ALA A 385 -21.47 9.65 -19.41
CA ALA A 385 -21.01 11.01 -19.67
C ALA A 385 -21.28 12.03 -18.54
N ARG A 386 -22.16 11.71 -17.57
CA ARG A 386 -22.47 12.57 -16.41
C ARG A 386 -21.74 12.14 -15.14
N CYS A 387 -21.14 10.95 -15.14
CA CYS A 387 -20.67 10.32 -13.91
C CYS A 387 -19.51 11.07 -13.23
N ILE A 388 -18.64 11.75 -13.98
CA ILE A 388 -17.59 12.61 -13.42
C ILE A 388 -18.20 13.82 -12.68
N ASP A 389 -19.23 14.46 -13.25
CA ASP A 389 -19.96 15.55 -12.59
C ASP A 389 -20.68 15.09 -11.33
N GLU A 390 -21.33 13.92 -11.35
CA GLU A 390 -22.01 13.37 -10.17
C GLU A 390 -21.03 12.94 -9.08
N PHE A 391 -19.93 12.27 -9.44
CA PHE A 391 -18.82 12.01 -8.51
C PHE A 391 -18.34 13.30 -7.85
N ASN A 392 -18.05 14.34 -8.64
CA ASN A 392 -17.57 15.63 -8.13
C ASN A 392 -18.57 16.34 -7.23
N LYS A 393 -19.88 16.28 -7.54
CA LYS A 393 -20.95 16.83 -6.67
C LYS A 393 -21.02 16.09 -5.34
N GLN A 394 -21.09 14.74 -5.38
CA GLN A 394 -21.29 13.93 -4.17
C GLN A 394 -20.05 13.91 -3.28
N ASN A 395 -18.85 13.81 -3.86
CA ASN A 395 -17.57 13.89 -3.14
C ASN A 395 -17.44 15.25 -2.41
N ARG A 396 -17.79 16.36 -3.07
CA ARG A 396 -17.86 17.68 -2.42
C ARG A 396 -18.90 17.74 -1.31
N ALA A 397 -20.11 17.22 -1.52
CA ALA A 397 -21.16 17.24 -0.51
C ALA A 397 -20.71 16.52 0.77
N TRP A 398 -20.26 15.26 0.64
CA TRP A 398 -19.79 14.46 1.77
C TRP A 398 -18.56 15.04 2.46
N ARG A 399 -17.53 15.47 1.71
CA ARG A 399 -16.36 16.15 2.31
C ARG A 399 -16.75 17.45 3.01
N ARG A 400 -17.72 18.21 2.49
CA ARG A 400 -18.15 19.48 3.07
C ARG A 400 -18.92 19.32 4.37
N ILE A 401 -19.80 18.32 4.49
CA ILE A 401 -20.56 18.06 5.74
C ILE A 401 -19.72 17.35 6.80
N LEU A 402 -18.77 16.50 6.40
CA LEU A 402 -17.87 15.81 7.34
C LEU A 402 -16.74 16.72 7.86
N ALA A 403 -16.28 17.69 7.06
CA ALA A 403 -15.13 18.54 7.41
C ALA A 403 -15.11 19.15 8.83
N PRO A 404 -16.23 19.66 9.42
CA PRO A 404 -16.26 20.13 10.81
C PRO A 404 -15.97 19.07 11.87
N HIS A 405 -16.08 17.79 11.51
CA HIS A 405 -15.88 16.62 12.37
C HIS A 405 -14.65 15.78 11.97
N THR A 406 -13.99 16.11 10.85
CA THR A 406 -12.79 15.42 10.36
C THR A 406 -11.51 16.13 10.79
N ARG A 407 -10.51 15.36 11.25
CA ARG A 407 -9.16 15.87 11.54
C ARG A 407 -8.41 16.19 10.25
N VAL A 408 -7.69 17.30 10.21
CA VAL A 408 -6.86 17.68 9.06
C VAL A 408 -5.71 16.67 8.88
N GLY A 409 -5.61 16.07 7.69
CA GLY A 409 -4.68 14.97 7.41
C GLY A 409 -4.22 14.92 5.96
N THR A 410 -3.20 14.09 5.67
CA THR A 410 -2.70 13.87 4.30
C THR A 410 -3.74 13.24 3.37
N TRP A 411 -4.68 12.46 3.92
CA TRP A 411 -5.80 11.88 3.20
C TRP A 411 -7.13 12.62 3.48
N GLU A 412 -7.10 13.66 4.33
CA GLU A 412 -8.28 14.43 4.76
C GLU A 412 -7.96 15.94 4.81
N PRO A 413 -7.59 16.56 3.66
CA PRO A 413 -7.01 17.90 3.62
C PRO A 413 -8.03 19.04 3.79
N ASP A 414 -9.32 18.70 3.83
CA ASP A 414 -10.43 19.62 4.11
C ASP A 414 -10.96 19.50 5.54
N GLY A 415 -10.39 18.62 6.37
CA GLY A 415 -10.72 18.52 7.80
C GLY A 415 -10.46 19.83 8.53
N GLN A 416 -11.38 20.23 9.41
CA GLN A 416 -11.33 21.48 10.18
C GLN A 416 -10.91 21.25 11.63
N GLN A 417 -10.92 20.00 12.11
CA GLN A 417 -10.41 19.66 13.43
C GLN A 417 -8.87 19.54 13.40
N PRO A 418 -8.16 19.98 14.45
CA PRO A 418 -6.72 19.74 14.58
C PRO A 418 -6.34 18.26 14.44
N ALA A 419 -5.16 17.98 13.90
CA ALA A 419 -4.66 16.61 13.72
C ALA A 419 -4.55 15.80 15.04
N ASN A 420 -4.49 16.49 16.18
CA ASN A 420 -4.47 15.92 17.53
C ASN A 420 -5.80 16.07 18.30
N ALA A 421 -6.91 16.41 17.64
CA ALA A 421 -8.19 16.62 18.32
C ALA A 421 -8.67 15.34 19.05
N PRO A 422 -9.10 15.44 20.33
CA PRO A 422 -9.65 14.28 21.04
C PRO A 422 -10.97 13.84 20.38
N GLY A 423 -11.19 12.54 20.30
CA GLY A 423 -12.41 11.94 19.77
C GLY A 423 -12.41 10.44 20.07
N ALA A 424 -13.58 9.82 20.06
CA ALA A 424 -13.73 8.43 20.47
C ALA A 424 -13.24 7.43 19.39
N PRO A 425 -12.74 6.24 19.78
CA PRO A 425 -12.25 5.24 18.84
C PRO A 425 -13.37 4.51 18.10
N VAL A 426 -13.04 3.99 16.92
CA VAL A 426 -13.77 2.85 16.34
C VAL A 426 -13.09 1.59 16.82
N ASN A 427 -13.82 0.70 17.50
CA ASN A 427 -13.35 -0.60 17.96
C ASN A 427 -13.76 -1.69 16.97
N VAL A 428 -13.01 -2.79 16.92
CA VAL A 428 -13.29 -3.92 16.03
C VAL A 428 -13.20 -5.23 16.82
N THR A 429 -14.09 -6.17 16.55
CA THR A 429 -14.09 -7.51 17.13
C THR A 429 -14.55 -8.52 16.09
N PHE A 430 -13.78 -9.59 15.92
CA PHE A 430 -14.16 -10.77 15.16
C PHE A 430 -14.53 -11.85 16.17
N GLU A 431 -15.82 -12.14 16.32
CA GLU A 431 -16.28 -13.28 17.13
C GLU A 431 -15.92 -14.60 16.41
N PRO A 432 -15.62 -15.69 17.15
CA PRO A 432 -15.40 -17.01 16.56
C PRO A 432 -16.62 -17.46 15.74
N SER A 433 -16.37 -18.05 14.57
CA SER A 433 -17.43 -18.47 13.64
C SER A 433 -17.45 -19.99 13.46
N SER A 434 -18.65 -20.55 13.28
CA SER A 434 -18.82 -21.93 12.80
C SER A 434 -18.54 -22.08 11.30
N ARG A 435 -18.37 -20.98 10.55
CA ARG A 435 -18.36 -20.96 9.07
C ARG A 435 -16.97 -20.79 8.47
N LYS A 436 -16.75 -21.35 7.26
CA LYS A 436 -15.51 -21.18 6.49
C LYS A 436 -15.20 -19.71 6.21
N ILE A 437 -16.23 -18.90 5.89
CA ILE A 437 -16.10 -17.46 5.66
C ILE A 437 -15.66 -16.73 6.93
N GLY A 438 -16.34 -16.95 8.06
CA GLY A 438 -16.01 -16.26 9.30
C GLY A 438 -14.63 -16.60 9.84
N ASN A 439 -14.19 -17.85 9.68
CA ASN A 439 -12.82 -18.24 10.03
C ASN A 439 -11.76 -17.69 9.05
N PHE A 440 -12.09 -17.46 7.78
CA PHE A 440 -11.24 -16.70 6.86
C PHE A 440 -11.13 -15.22 7.29
N TYR A 441 -12.24 -14.55 7.64
CA TYR A 441 -12.16 -13.19 8.17
C TYR A 441 -11.36 -13.12 9.47
N GLY A 442 -11.75 -13.90 10.49
CA GLY A 442 -11.13 -13.91 11.81
C GLY A 442 -9.66 -14.36 11.83
N GLY A 443 -9.28 -15.31 10.96
CA GLY A 443 -7.94 -15.89 10.93
C GLY A 443 -7.01 -15.38 9.83
N THR A 444 -7.54 -14.73 8.78
CA THR A 444 -6.78 -14.42 7.55
C THR A 444 -6.87 -12.95 7.11
N LEU A 445 -7.92 -12.21 7.48
CA LEU A 445 -8.05 -10.77 7.18
C LEU A 445 -8.15 -9.86 8.43
N ALA A 446 -8.35 -10.43 9.62
CA ALA A 446 -8.79 -9.69 10.81
C ALA A 446 -7.94 -8.48 11.18
N LYS A 447 -6.60 -8.60 11.21
CA LYS A 447 -5.72 -7.49 11.60
C LYS A 447 -5.68 -6.41 10.52
N ALA A 448 -5.46 -6.78 9.24
CA ALA A 448 -5.52 -5.83 8.13
C ALA A 448 -6.84 -5.03 8.08
N LEU A 449 -7.97 -5.68 8.37
CA LEU A 449 -9.27 -5.00 8.49
C LEU A 449 -9.39 -4.17 9.76
N THR A 450 -8.91 -4.66 10.89
CA THR A 450 -8.87 -3.91 12.15
C THR A 450 -8.10 -2.61 12.00
N ASP A 451 -6.89 -2.66 11.43
CA ASP A 451 -6.06 -1.47 11.20
C ASP A 451 -6.78 -0.42 10.32
N ASN A 452 -7.44 -0.87 9.25
CA ASN A 452 -8.19 0.01 8.34
C ASN A 452 -9.45 0.61 8.99
N ILE A 453 -10.21 -0.18 9.74
CA ILE A 453 -11.46 0.28 10.38
C ILE A 453 -11.16 1.17 11.59
N GLN A 454 -10.16 0.84 12.42
CA GLN A 454 -9.73 1.68 13.55
C GLN A 454 -9.18 3.04 13.09
N ASN A 455 -8.61 3.13 11.89
CA ASN A 455 -8.17 4.40 11.32
C ASN A 455 -9.33 5.40 11.13
N LEU A 456 -10.58 4.95 10.98
CA LEU A 456 -11.72 5.87 10.89
C LEU A 456 -11.95 6.65 12.21
N GLY A 457 -11.62 6.09 13.37
CA GLY A 457 -11.61 6.82 14.65
C GLY A 457 -10.45 7.82 14.78
N LYS A 458 -9.39 7.66 13.96
CA LYS A 458 -8.29 8.62 13.81
C LYS A 458 -8.64 9.70 12.78
N THR A 459 -9.45 9.39 11.78
CA THR A 459 -10.00 10.35 10.81
C THR A 459 -11.07 11.26 11.44
N TYR A 460 -12.10 10.69 12.06
CA TYR A 460 -13.27 11.42 12.56
C TYR A 460 -13.21 11.68 14.07
N VAL A 461 -13.70 12.84 14.49
CA VAL A 461 -13.93 13.23 15.89
C VAL A 461 -15.32 12.74 16.29
N LEU A 462 -15.41 11.44 16.62
CA LEU A 462 -16.64 10.80 17.06
C LEU A 462 -16.96 11.18 18.52
N PRO A 463 -18.25 11.40 18.90
CA PRO A 463 -18.63 11.79 20.26
C PRO A 463 -18.54 10.64 21.26
N ARG A 464 -18.71 9.39 20.81
CA ARG A 464 -18.62 8.16 21.61
C ARG A 464 -18.08 6.99 20.76
N PRO A 465 -17.63 5.89 21.37
CA PRO A 465 -17.00 4.80 20.61
C PRO A 465 -18.00 4.08 19.71
N ILE A 466 -17.56 3.67 18.52
CA ILE A 466 -18.33 2.82 17.60
C ILE A 466 -17.73 1.43 17.59
N ASN A 467 -18.54 0.41 17.92
CA ASN A 467 -18.10 -0.98 18.07
C ASN A 467 -18.50 -1.80 16.84
N VAL A 468 -17.53 -2.23 16.04
CA VAL A 468 -17.76 -3.03 14.84
C VAL A 468 -17.56 -4.52 15.16
N THR A 469 -18.62 -5.31 15.06
CA THR A 469 -18.63 -6.72 15.45
C THR A 469 -18.93 -7.61 14.25
N PHE A 470 -17.96 -8.43 13.85
CA PHE A 470 -18.11 -9.48 12.86
C PHE A 470 -18.46 -10.81 13.53
N LYS A 471 -19.57 -11.45 13.14
CA LYS A 471 -20.06 -12.69 13.76
C LYS A 471 -21.01 -13.50 12.88
N ASP A 472 -21.32 -14.73 13.33
CA ASP A 472 -22.47 -15.47 12.84
C ASP A 472 -23.76 -14.86 13.44
N CYS A 473 -24.76 -14.61 12.60
CA CYS A 473 -26.01 -13.93 13.00
C CYS A 473 -27.27 -14.80 12.88
N GLY A 474 -27.22 -15.92 12.16
CA GLY A 474 -28.38 -16.68 11.73
C GLY A 474 -29.28 -15.95 10.71
N LYS A 475 -28.80 -14.85 10.10
CA LYS A 475 -29.54 -14.05 9.10
C LYS A 475 -28.61 -13.37 8.09
N LEU A 476 -29.08 -13.23 6.85
CA LEU A 476 -28.44 -12.45 5.80
C LEU A 476 -28.69 -10.96 6.05
N ASN A 477 -27.81 -10.30 6.81
CA ASN A 477 -27.99 -8.89 7.16
C ASN A 477 -26.68 -8.19 7.58
N ALA A 478 -26.68 -6.88 7.65
CA ALA A 478 -25.77 -6.05 8.44
C ALA A 478 -26.60 -4.87 9.00
N TRP A 479 -26.17 -4.24 10.08
CA TRP A 479 -26.87 -3.05 10.57
C TRP A 479 -26.02 -2.20 11.52
N TYR A 480 -26.19 -0.89 11.43
CA TYR A 480 -25.92 0.06 12.50
C TYR A 480 -27.04 0.04 13.56
N SER A 481 -26.67 0.16 14.84
CA SER A 481 -27.59 0.32 15.97
C SER A 481 -27.36 1.67 16.65
N PRO A 482 -28.18 2.71 16.35
CA PRO A 482 -28.02 4.05 16.93
C PRO A 482 -28.04 4.06 18.46
N ARG A 483 -28.79 3.16 19.11
CA ARG A 483 -28.87 3.11 20.58
C ARG A 483 -27.60 2.56 21.23
N GLU A 484 -26.89 1.68 20.54
CA GLU A 484 -25.67 1.02 21.06
C GLU A 484 -24.41 1.73 20.60
N GLY A 485 -24.41 2.31 19.39
CA GLY A 485 -23.17 2.68 18.70
C GLY A 485 -22.44 1.44 18.21
N SER A 486 -23.18 0.43 17.73
CA SER A 486 -22.63 -0.83 17.22
C SER A 486 -22.93 -0.98 15.73
N ILE A 487 -21.99 -1.57 14.99
CA ILE A 487 -22.19 -2.05 13.62
C ILE A 487 -22.03 -3.57 13.67
N THR A 488 -23.08 -4.32 13.32
CA THR A 488 -22.99 -5.78 13.22
C THR A 488 -22.81 -6.21 11.77
N MET A 489 -21.74 -6.95 11.51
CA MET A 489 -21.37 -7.51 10.21
C MET A 489 -21.57 -9.03 10.23
N CYS A 490 -22.62 -9.55 9.59
CA CYS A 490 -22.89 -10.98 9.57
C CYS A 490 -22.10 -11.70 8.49
N TYR A 491 -21.37 -12.76 8.86
CA TYR A 491 -20.60 -13.54 7.88
C TYR A 491 -21.48 -14.19 6.81
N GLU A 492 -22.74 -14.52 7.14
CA GLU A 492 -23.68 -15.15 6.20
C GLU A 492 -24.07 -14.24 5.03
N LEU A 493 -24.17 -12.92 5.25
CA LEU A 493 -24.44 -11.97 4.16
C LEU A 493 -23.28 -11.95 3.16
N ILE A 494 -22.05 -11.89 3.66
CA ILE A 494 -20.84 -11.88 2.84
C ILE A 494 -20.68 -13.22 2.10
N GLU A 495 -20.99 -14.34 2.75
CA GLU A 495 -21.00 -15.68 2.14
C GLU A 495 -21.99 -15.75 0.97
N HIS A 496 -23.24 -15.39 1.21
CA HIS A 496 -24.31 -15.43 0.20
C HIS A 496 -23.95 -14.62 -1.05
N LEU A 497 -23.35 -13.43 -0.87
CA LEU A 497 -22.94 -12.57 -1.97
C LEU A 497 -21.72 -13.13 -2.72
N ALA A 498 -20.75 -13.73 -2.01
CA ALA A 498 -19.60 -14.39 -2.63
C ALA A 498 -20.01 -15.65 -3.44
N VAL A 499 -20.97 -16.43 -2.93
CA VAL A 499 -21.57 -17.58 -3.64
C VAL A 499 -22.32 -17.12 -4.88
N MET A 500 -23.15 -16.08 -4.78
CA MET A 500 -23.87 -15.50 -5.92
C MET A 500 -22.91 -15.04 -7.04
N ILE A 501 -21.82 -14.36 -6.69
CA ILE A 501 -20.78 -13.95 -7.67
C ILE A 501 -20.12 -15.19 -8.28
N SER A 502 -19.80 -16.21 -7.49
CA SER A 502 -19.17 -17.45 -7.99
C SER A 502 -20.07 -18.18 -8.99
N ASP A 503 -21.34 -18.42 -8.63
CA ASP A 503 -22.27 -19.19 -9.47
C ASP A 503 -22.52 -18.49 -10.83
N ILE A 504 -22.45 -17.16 -10.86
CA ILE A 504 -22.58 -16.36 -12.09
C ILE A 504 -21.28 -16.29 -12.89
N GLU A 505 -20.14 -15.94 -12.28
CA GLU A 505 -18.88 -15.71 -13.00
C GLU A 505 -18.12 -17.00 -13.36
N MET A 506 -18.29 -18.06 -12.56
CA MET A 506 -17.53 -19.30 -12.67
C MET A 506 -18.40 -20.51 -13.09
N GLY A 507 -19.73 -20.34 -13.15
CA GLY A 507 -20.67 -21.44 -13.41
C GLY A 507 -20.69 -22.50 -12.30
N THR A 508 -20.35 -22.10 -11.07
CA THR A 508 -20.44 -22.99 -9.91
C THR A 508 -21.89 -23.28 -9.51
N VAL A 509 -22.08 -24.27 -8.66
CA VAL A 509 -23.38 -24.54 -8.00
C VAL A 509 -23.16 -24.46 -6.50
N ASN A 510 -23.76 -23.46 -5.84
CA ASN A 510 -23.52 -23.12 -4.44
C ASN A 510 -22.04 -22.81 -4.11
N GLY A 511 -21.27 -22.31 -5.08
CA GLY A 511 -19.85 -21.99 -4.94
C GLY A 511 -18.86 -23.13 -5.26
N GLU A 512 -19.34 -24.32 -5.64
CA GLU A 512 -18.50 -25.48 -5.97
C GLU A 512 -18.28 -25.67 -7.49
N VAL A 513 -17.06 -26.09 -7.89
CA VAL A 513 -16.55 -26.03 -9.27
C VAL A 513 -16.98 -27.22 -10.14
N VAL A 514 -17.29 -26.95 -11.41
CA VAL A 514 -17.52 -27.95 -12.46
C VAL A 514 -16.43 -27.84 -13.54
N ASP A 515 -15.66 -28.90 -13.75
CA ASP A 515 -14.42 -28.91 -14.53
C ASP A 515 -14.58 -28.80 -16.06
N ARG A 516 -13.83 -27.88 -16.70
CA ARG A 516 -13.40 -27.96 -18.12
C ARG A 516 -12.04 -27.29 -18.36
N THR A 517 -11.20 -27.92 -19.18
CA THR A 517 -9.78 -27.58 -19.45
C THR A 517 -9.53 -27.14 -20.92
N GLY A 518 -8.49 -26.34 -21.24
CA GLY A 518 -8.24 -25.96 -22.67
C GLY A 518 -7.19 -24.90 -23.11
N ALA A 519 -5.96 -24.91 -22.57
CA ALA A 519 -4.66 -24.36 -23.08
C ALA A 519 -4.50 -23.38 -24.32
N ALA A 520 -3.78 -22.25 -24.06
CA ALA A 520 -2.61 -21.68 -24.83
C ALA A 520 -2.78 -21.15 -26.30
N PRO A 521 -1.76 -20.61 -27.05
CA PRO A 521 -0.33 -20.25 -26.74
C PRO A 521 0.27 -18.93 -27.37
N GLY A 522 1.48 -18.50 -26.92
CA GLY A 522 2.44 -17.59 -27.62
C GLY A 522 2.25 -16.07 -27.41
N ARG A 523 3.18 -15.12 -27.70
CA ARG A 523 4.57 -15.02 -28.26
C ARG A 523 5.05 -13.52 -28.09
N GLN A 524 6.30 -13.00 -28.21
CA GLN A 524 7.65 -13.50 -28.62
C GLN A 524 8.84 -12.65 -28.01
N GLN A 525 9.89 -12.32 -28.80
CA GLN A 525 11.18 -11.61 -28.53
C GLN A 525 11.09 -10.06 -28.76
N THR A 526 12.08 -9.13 -28.60
CA THR A 526 13.57 -9.11 -28.77
C THR A 526 14.33 -7.95 -28.06
N SER A 527 15.50 -8.25 -27.47
CA SER A 527 16.82 -7.54 -27.43
C SER A 527 17.06 -5.99 -27.36
N ALA A 528 17.83 -5.60 -26.32
CA ALA A 528 19.17 -4.91 -26.35
C ALA A 528 19.35 -3.34 -26.43
N PRO A 529 20.51 -2.78 -25.96
CA PRO A 529 20.73 -1.36 -25.54
C PRO A 529 21.98 -0.69 -26.25
N PRO A 530 22.81 0.28 -25.73
CA PRO A 530 22.78 1.13 -24.50
C PRO A 530 23.34 2.62 -24.57
N ALA A 531 23.16 3.38 -23.46
CA ALA A 531 24.16 4.29 -22.78
C ALA A 531 24.67 5.65 -23.41
N PRO A 532 25.34 6.57 -22.65
CA PRO A 532 25.05 7.07 -21.26
C PRO A 532 25.48 8.57 -20.93
N ARG A 533 25.36 8.98 -19.64
CA ARG A 533 26.12 10.03 -18.87
C ARG A 533 25.80 11.55 -19.07
N GLN A 534 26.11 12.49 -18.15
CA GLN A 534 26.11 12.58 -16.64
C GLN A 534 26.50 14.04 -16.20
N GLY A 535 26.05 14.58 -15.05
CA GLY A 535 26.55 15.89 -14.53
C GLY A 535 25.77 16.52 -13.34
N SER A 536 26.41 17.46 -12.60
CA SER A 536 25.91 18.15 -11.37
C SER A 536 26.55 19.57 -11.24
N THR A 537 26.36 20.45 -10.22
CA THR A 537 25.92 20.36 -8.80
C THR A 537 25.39 21.73 -8.28
N ALA A 538 24.88 21.81 -7.04
CA ALA A 538 24.47 23.04 -6.29
C ALA A 538 25.47 23.33 -5.12
N PRO A 539 25.25 24.25 -4.12
CA PRO A 539 24.19 25.26 -3.88
C PRO A 539 24.69 26.66 -3.37
N GLY A 540 23.78 27.58 -2.97
CA GLY A 540 24.10 28.77 -2.15
C GLY A 540 22.91 29.73 -1.91
N ASN A 541 22.80 30.38 -0.73
CA ASN A 541 21.69 31.29 -0.37
C ASN A 541 22.00 32.20 0.85
N PRO A 542 21.83 33.54 0.77
CA PRO A 542 21.27 34.34 1.90
C PRO A 542 20.55 35.65 1.44
N PRO A 543 20.10 36.55 2.34
CA PRO A 543 19.27 36.40 3.54
C PRO A 543 17.92 37.16 3.39
N ALA A 544 17.15 37.36 4.49
CA ALA A 544 15.74 37.76 4.42
C ALA A 544 15.42 39.22 4.77
N ASN A 545 14.38 39.76 4.11
CA ASN A 545 13.34 40.58 4.74
C ASN A 545 12.02 40.51 3.91
N ALA A 546 11.65 39.29 3.52
CA ALA A 546 10.65 39.00 2.50
C ALA A 546 9.36 38.36 3.06
N PHE A 547 8.30 38.36 2.24
CA PHE A 547 7.06 37.63 2.45
C PHE A 547 7.34 36.15 2.78
N ASN A 548 6.80 35.61 3.88
CA ASN A 548 7.17 34.26 4.35
C ASN A 548 6.40 33.15 3.60
N GLU A 549 6.79 32.91 2.36
CA GLU A 549 6.22 31.91 1.44
C GLU A 549 6.21 30.48 2.02
N LEU A 550 7.06 30.20 3.02
CA LEU A 550 7.23 28.88 3.66
C LEU A 550 6.60 28.79 5.07
N GLU A 551 5.82 29.79 5.49
CA GLU A 551 5.10 29.78 6.77
C GLU A 551 4.27 28.50 6.93
N ASP A 552 4.49 27.77 8.04
CA ASP A 552 3.66 26.62 8.38
C ASP A 552 2.33 27.09 8.98
N ARG A 553 1.22 26.56 8.47
CA ARG A 553 -0.15 26.84 8.94
C ARG A 553 -0.82 25.58 9.52
N GLY A 554 -0.05 24.53 9.81
CA GLY A 554 -0.56 23.28 10.39
C GLY A 554 -1.33 22.39 9.40
N VAL A 555 -1.24 22.67 8.10
CA VAL A 555 -1.90 21.87 7.05
C VAL A 555 -0.90 20.83 6.51
N PRO A 556 -1.11 19.51 6.71
CA PRO A 556 -0.21 18.49 6.21
C PRO A 556 -0.18 18.45 4.67
N PRO A 557 0.93 18.02 4.04
CA PRO A 557 0.96 17.74 2.60
C PRO A 557 -0.11 16.72 2.24
N SER A 558 -0.94 17.05 1.26
CA SER A 558 -2.10 16.25 0.84
C SER A 558 -1.76 15.32 -0.32
N ALA A 559 -2.14 14.04 -0.18
CA ALA A 559 -2.17 13.06 -1.25
C ALA A 559 -3.44 13.20 -2.12
N LEU A 560 -4.51 13.80 -1.58
CA LEU A 560 -5.75 14.09 -2.31
C LEU A 560 -5.76 15.49 -2.94
N LEU A 561 -6.58 15.67 -3.97
CA LEU A 561 -6.98 17.00 -4.45
C LEU A 561 -7.89 17.69 -3.43
N PHE A 562 -7.70 19.00 -3.23
CA PHE A 562 -8.58 19.87 -2.43
C PHE A 562 -9.88 20.16 -3.18
N THR A 563 -11.03 20.17 -2.48
CA THR A 563 -12.33 20.48 -3.11
C THR A 563 -12.58 21.98 -3.34
N SER A 564 -13.48 22.27 -4.28
CA SER A 564 -14.09 23.61 -4.43
C SER A 564 -14.69 24.08 -3.08
N PRO A 565 -14.44 25.33 -2.62
CA PRO A 565 -14.09 26.53 -3.40
C PRO A 565 -12.58 26.77 -3.61
N TYR A 566 -11.70 25.80 -3.33
CA TYR A 566 -10.24 25.90 -3.55
C TYR A 566 -9.50 27.04 -2.81
N LYS A 567 -10.17 27.75 -1.88
CA LYS A 567 -9.53 28.77 -1.04
C LYS A 567 -9.44 28.32 0.41
N GLY A 568 -8.32 28.61 1.05
CA GLY A 568 -7.99 28.18 2.42
C GLY A 568 -6.49 27.95 2.55
N PRO A 569 -5.96 27.77 3.77
CA PRO A 569 -4.52 27.58 3.97
C PRO A 569 -4.02 26.35 3.19
N THR A 570 -2.81 26.49 2.64
CA THR A 570 -2.09 25.44 1.92
C THR A 570 -0.90 24.90 2.74
N PRO A 571 -0.46 23.65 2.52
CA PRO A 571 0.72 23.08 3.17
C PRO A 571 2.01 23.86 2.88
N ASN A 572 3.03 23.78 3.74
CA ASN A 572 4.36 24.35 3.46
C ASN A 572 5.29 23.41 2.64
N LYS A 573 4.88 22.17 2.43
CA LYS A 573 5.53 21.16 1.57
C LYS A 573 4.48 20.54 0.66
N HIS A 574 4.85 20.17 -0.56
CA HIS A 574 3.97 19.45 -1.47
C HIS A 574 4.23 17.94 -1.39
N TYR A 575 3.20 17.11 -1.63
CA TYR A 575 3.30 15.66 -1.54
C TYR A 575 4.24 15.07 -2.61
N ASN A 576 3.94 15.26 -3.90
CA ASN A 576 4.75 14.73 -5.02
C ASN A 576 5.62 15.78 -5.76
N ALA A 577 5.68 17.05 -5.32
CA ALA A 577 6.32 18.14 -6.07
C ALA A 577 7.32 18.92 -5.19
N LYS A 578 8.21 19.68 -5.82
CA LYS A 578 9.23 20.50 -5.12
C LYS A 578 8.72 21.91 -4.86
N VAL A 579 8.81 22.40 -3.62
CA VAL A 579 8.47 23.80 -3.31
C VAL A 579 9.61 24.72 -3.74
N VAL A 580 9.28 25.87 -4.35
CA VAL A 580 10.22 26.94 -4.74
C VAL A 580 9.74 28.30 -4.25
N ARG A 581 10.68 29.22 -4.02
CA ARG A 581 10.44 30.61 -3.62
C ARG A 581 10.50 31.59 -4.79
N THR A 582 10.05 32.83 -4.56
CA THR A 582 10.05 33.92 -5.55
C THR A 582 11.40 34.10 -6.25
N SER A 583 12.53 34.04 -5.53
CA SER A 583 13.88 34.16 -6.11
C SER A 583 14.22 33.00 -7.05
N GLU A 584 14.00 31.76 -6.59
CA GLU A 584 14.23 30.55 -7.37
C GLU A 584 13.40 30.54 -8.67
N VAL A 585 12.16 31.05 -8.62
CA VAL A 585 11.30 31.23 -9.80
C VAL A 585 11.81 32.36 -10.72
N ALA A 586 12.25 33.49 -10.17
CA ALA A 586 12.80 34.60 -10.95
C ALA A 586 14.12 34.22 -11.66
N ASP A 587 14.94 33.35 -11.05
CA ASP A 587 16.14 32.79 -11.65
C ASP A 587 15.81 31.78 -12.75
N MET A 588 14.81 30.91 -12.55
CA MET A 588 14.31 29.99 -13.59
C MET A 588 13.81 30.76 -14.82
N ILE A 589 13.02 31.82 -14.64
CA ILE A 589 12.45 32.65 -15.73
C ILE A 589 13.54 33.30 -16.61
N GLN A 590 14.73 33.54 -16.06
CA GLN A 590 15.87 34.10 -16.80
C GLN A 590 16.74 33.04 -17.48
N ASN A 591 16.97 31.91 -16.80
CA ASN A 591 18.03 30.96 -17.16
C ASN A 591 17.51 29.65 -17.77
N ASP A 592 16.33 29.16 -17.38
CA ASP A 592 15.80 27.88 -17.88
C ASP A 592 14.99 28.08 -19.17
N ARG A 593 15.54 27.57 -20.28
CA ARG A 593 14.91 27.62 -21.61
C ARG A 593 13.82 26.56 -21.84
N LYS A 594 13.61 25.66 -20.87
CA LYS A 594 12.58 24.61 -20.88
C LYS A 594 11.48 24.86 -19.82
N LEU A 595 11.48 26.03 -19.18
CA LEU A 595 10.50 26.40 -18.18
C LEU A 595 9.09 26.56 -18.78
N ILE A 596 8.11 25.90 -18.16
CA ILE A 596 6.69 26.10 -18.42
C ILE A 596 6.05 26.59 -17.11
N MET A 597 5.77 27.89 -17.06
CA MET A 597 5.05 28.55 -15.97
C MET A 597 3.53 28.38 -16.18
N VAL A 598 2.81 27.85 -15.19
CA VAL A 598 1.36 27.62 -15.26
C VAL A 598 0.63 28.33 -14.12
N ASP A 599 -0.26 29.25 -14.51
CA ASP A 599 -1.09 30.06 -13.63
C ASP A 599 -2.49 29.45 -13.46
N THR A 600 -2.90 29.23 -12.22
CA THR A 600 -4.20 28.66 -11.81
C THR A 600 -5.06 29.64 -10.99
N SER A 601 -4.67 30.92 -10.94
CA SER A 601 -5.27 31.94 -10.08
C SER A 601 -6.63 32.48 -10.56
N GLY A 602 -6.85 32.49 -11.87
CA GLY A 602 -8.00 33.16 -12.52
C GLY A 602 -7.96 34.69 -12.49
N LEU A 603 -6.81 35.31 -12.17
CA LEU A 603 -6.65 36.77 -12.14
C LEU A 603 -6.44 37.37 -13.54
N LEU A 604 -6.68 38.68 -13.69
CA LEU A 604 -6.45 39.43 -14.93
C LEU A 604 -4.96 39.69 -15.23
N GLU A 605 -4.10 39.53 -14.23
CA GLU A 605 -2.66 39.69 -14.30
C GLU A 605 -1.95 38.41 -13.86
N THR A 606 -0.80 38.13 -14.47
CA THR A 606 0.00 36.92 -14.25
C THR A 606 1.50 37.25 -14.24
N ILE A 607 2.31 36.25 -13.87
CA ILE A 607 3.78 36.31 -13.91
C ILE A 607 4.25 36.25 -15.37
N PRO A 608 5.29 37.02 -15.79
CA PRO A 608 5.80 36.96 -17.15
C PRO A 608 6.13 35.54 -17.64
N GLN A 609 5.89 35.28 -18.93
CA GLN A 609 6.07 33.98 -19.59
C GLN A 609 5.11 32.84 -19.14
N SER A 610 4.06 33.15 -18.37
CA SER A 610 3.09 32.15 -17.90
C SER A 610 1.92 31.87 -18.84
N TYR A 611 1.40 30.64 -18.77
CA TYR A 611 0.15 30.20 -19.36
C TYR A 611 -0.96 30.17 -18.30
N SER A 612 -2.12 30.77 -18.56
CA SER A 612 -3.30 30.62 -17.70
C SER A 612 -4.02 29.31 -18.03
N LEU A 613 -4.19 28.44 -17.02
CA LEU A 613 -4.85 27.13 -17.13
C LEU A 613 -5.60 26.82 -15.83
N ILE A 614 -6.63 27.62 -15.55
CA ILE A 614 -7.43 27.59 -14.31
C ILE A 614 -7.94 26.16 -14.01
N ASP A 615 -8.50 25.50 -15.04
CA ASP A 615 -9.16 24.20 -14.90
C ASP A 615 -8.23 23.09 -14.39
N ALA A 616 -6.91 23.18 -14.62
CA ALA A 616 -5.94 22.22 -14.11
C ALA A 616 -5.89 22.16 -12.56
N GLY A 617 -6.38 23.20 -11.87
CA GLY A 617 -6.53 23.22 -10.42
C GLY A 617 -7.81 22.58 -9.88
N SER A 618 -8.66 22.01 -10.73
CA SER A 618 -9.95 21.44 -10.32
C SER A 618 -9.83 20.19 -9.46
N ASP A 619 -10.85 19.97 -8.62
CA ASP A 619 -11.07 18.70 -7.92
C ASP A 619 -11.45 17.57 -8.90
N GLY A 620 -11.75 16.38 -8.36
CA GLY A 620 -11.84 15.12 -9.11
C GLY A 620 -10.87 14.09 -8.58
N SER A 621 -10.09 13.49 -9.48
CA SER A 621 -9.05 12.50 -9.16
C SER A 621 -7.80 12.71 -10.01
N VAL A 622 -6.67 12.12 -9.61
CA VAL A 622 -5.48 12.03 -10.49
C VAL A 622 -5.60 10.88 -11.51
N ARG A 623 -6.83 10.45 -11.82
CA ARG A 623 -7.22 9.40 -12.79
C ARG A 623 -8.46 9.78 -13.61
N ASP A 624 -8.90 11.03 -13.58
CA ASP A 624 -10.07 11.51 -14.33
C ASP A 624 -9.69 11.99 -15.75
N SER A 625 -10.69 12.45 -16.51
CA SER A 625 -10.47 12.94 -17.89
C SER A 625 -9.67 14.24 -17.98
N LEU A 626 -9.55 15.01 -16.89
CA LEU A 626 -8.68 16.19 -16.85
C LEU A 626 -7.21 15.77 -16.77
N GLN A 627 -6.90 14.62 -16.17
CA GLN A 627 -5.53 14.11 -16.06
C GLN A 627 -4.87 13.89 -17.43
N SER A 628 -5.56 13.24 -18.37
CA SER A 628 -5.04 13.01 -19.73
C SER A 628 -5.06 14.28 -20.60
N ALA A 629 -6.04 15.16 -20.40
CA ALA A 629 -6.09 16.47 -21.06
C ALA A 629 -4.91 17.38 -20.64
N LEU A 630 -4.55 17.38 -19.35
CA LEU A 630 -3.39 18.08 -18.82
C LEU A 630 -2.09 17.50 -19.39
N ASP A 631 -1.92 16.17 -19.41
CA ASP A 631 -0.72 15.54 -19.95
C ASP A 631 -0.50 15.83 -21.45
N GLY A 632 -1.58 15.78 -22.24
CA GLY A 632 -1.57 16.14 -23.65
C GLY A 632 -1.25 17.63 -23.87
N TRP A 633 -1.75 18.52 -23.00
CA TRP A 633 -1.42 19.94 -23.04
C TRP A 633 0.05 20.20 -22.69
N LEU A 634 0.56 19.58 -21.62
CA LEU A 634 1.96 19.70 -21.19
C LEU A 634 2.93 19.17 -22.26
N THR A 635 2.66 17.98 -22.80
CA THR A 635 3.42 17.39 -23.91
C THR A 635 3.47 18.32 -25.13
N LYS A 636 2.37 19.03 -25.41
CA LYS A 636 2.30 20.00 -26.51
C LYS A 636 3.11 21.27 -26.24
N GLN A 637 3.07 21.83 -25.02
CA GLN A 637 3.85 23.03 -24.70
C GLN A 637 5.35 22.74 -24.60
N SER A 638 5.75 21.55 -24.15
CA SER A 638 7.17 21.16 -24.07
C SER A 638 7.77 20.68 -25.39
N GLY A 639 6.99 20.66 -26.48
CA GLY A 639 7.42 20.07 -27.76
C GLY A 639 7.72 18.57 -27.69
N GLY A 640 7.17 17.87 -26.69
CA GLY A 640 7.43 16.47 -26.39
C GLY A 640 8.54 16.22 -25.37
N ASP A 641 9.29 17.23 -24.91
CA ASP A 641 10.32 17.02 -23.89
C ASP A 641 9.68 16.78 -22.51
N ARG A 642 9.81 15.55 -22.01
CA ARG A 642 9.35 15.15 -20.67
C ARG A 642 10.25 15.65 -19.53
N ASN A 643 11.39 16.27 -19.84
CA ASN A 643 12.30 16.89 -18.87
C ASN A 643 12.06 18.41 -18.73
N ALA A 644 10.97 18.95 -19.29
CA ALA A 644 10.63 20.35 -19.12
C ALA A 644 10.30 20.68 -17.65
N THR A 645 10.85 21.80 -17.16
CA THR A 645 10.63 22.30 -15.80
C THR A 645 9.23 22.88 -15.71
N LEU A 646 8.33 22.26 -14.95
CA LEU A 646 6.99 22.78 -14.72
C LEU A 646 6.94 23.57 -13.41
N VAL A 647 6.45 24.80 -13.43
CA VAL A 647 6.19 25.61 -12.22
C VAL A 647 4.72 26.00 -12.18
N PHE A 648 3.98 25.43 -11.24
CA PHE A 648 2.58 25.76 -10.99
C PHE A 648 2.43 26.80 -9.87
N PHE A 649 1.58 27.80 -10.08
CA PHE A 649 1.30 28.85 -9.11
C PHE A 649 -0.16 29.33 -9.19
N GLY A 650 -0.58 30.08 -8.18
CA GLY A 650 -1.92 30.68 -8.08
C GLY A 650 -1.86 32.10 -7.55
N ALA A 651 -2.95 32.60 -6.99
CA ALA A 651 -3.02 33.95 -6.42
C ALA A 651 -1.99 34.13 -5.28
N GLY A 652 -1.90 33.17 -4.37
CA GLY A 652 -0.93 33.17 -3.26
C GLY A 652 -1.11 31.99 -2.31
N MET A 653 -0.63 32.13 -1.07
CA MET A 653 -0.52 31.03 -0.08
C MET A 653 -1.86 30.40 0.35
N ASN A 654 -2.99 31.03 0.03
CA ASN A 654 -4.33 30.53 0.30
C ASN A 654 -5.01 29.90 -0.94
N ASP A 655 -4.27 29.65 -2.03
CA ASP A 655 -4.82 29.20 -3.31
C ASP A 655 -4.52 27.73 -3.62
N ARG A 656 -5.51 26.86 -3.38
CA ARG A 656 -5.37 25.40 -3.47
C ARG A 656 -5.43 24.88 -4.92
N THR A 657 -5.88 25.69 -5.89
CA THR A 657 -5.86 25.32 -7.32
C THR A 657 -4.43 25.02 -7.79
N SER A 658 -3.46 25.81 -7.34
CA SER A 658 -2.05 25.64 -7.68
C SER A 658 -1.44 24.35 -7.14
N TYR A 659 -1.87 23.92 -5.96
CA TYR A 659 -1.50 22.65 -5.35
C TYR A 659 -2.12 21.48 -6.13
N ASN A 660 -3.41 21.56 -6.45
CA ASN A 660 -4.11 20.54 -7.24
C ASN A 660 -3.43 20.30 -8.61
N ALA A 661 -3.09 21.38 -9.32
CA ALA A 661 -2.43 21.29 -10.63
C ALA A 661 -1.00 20.70 -10.52
N ALA A 662 -0.23 21.11 -9.51
CA ALA A 662 1.09 20.53 -9.23
C ALA A 662 1.00 19.03 -8.87
N LEU A 663 0.00 18.62 -8.09
CA LEU A 663 -0.23 17.20 -7.76
C LEU A 663 -0.61 16.37 -8.98
N ARG A 664 -1.48 16.88 -9.86
CA ARG A 664 -1.85 16.22 -11.11
C ARG A 664 -0.63 16.01 -12.01
N ALA A 665 0.18 17.05 -12.25
CA ALA A 665 1.36 16.97 -13.10
C ALA A 665 2.49 16.10 -12.50
N ALA A 666 2.69 16.17 -11.19
CA ALA A 666 3.67 15.33 -10.50
C ALA A 666 3.31 13.83 -10.53
N THR A 667 2.02 13.49 -10.38
CA THR A 667 1.54 12.10 -10.52
C THR A 667 1.64 11.56 -11.96
N LEU A 668 1.69 12.44 -12.97
CA LEU A 668 2.06 12.11 -14.36
C LEU A 668 3.58 11.95 -14.57
N GLY A 669 4.39 12.09 -13.53
CA GLY A 669 5.85 11.92 -13.59
C GLY A 669 6.63 13.12 -14.13
N TRP A 670 6.00 14.28 -14.32
CA TRP A 670 6.70 15.48 -14.81
C TRP A 670 7.61 16.10 -13.74
N PRO A 671 8.76 16.71 -14.11
CA PRO A 671 9.61 17.50 -13.22
C PRO A 671 8.89 18.75 -12.67
N THR A 672 8.13 18.54 -11.60
CA THR A 672 7.12 19.50 -11.13
C THR A 672 7.56 20.25 -9.89
N TYR A 673 7.43 21.57 -9.98
CA TYR A 673 7.65 22.53 -8.91
C TYR A 673 6.35 23.29 -8.60
N TRP A 674 6.15 23.62 -7.33
CA TRP A 674 5.01 24.39 -6.84
C TRP A 674 5.50 25.68 -6.17
N TYR A 675 5.09 26.81 -6.73
CA TYR A 675 5.40 28.14 -6.22
C TYR A 675 4.25 28.65 -5.35
N ARG A 676 4.28 28.25 -4.08
CA ARG A 676 3.26 28.57 -3.05
C ARG A 676 3.07 30.07 -2.83
N GLY A 677 4.10 30.89 -3.05
CA GLY A 677 4.03 32.34 -2.88
C GLY A 677 3.08 33.03 -3.87
N GLY A 678 2.94 32.49 -5.08
CA GLY A 678 2.01 32.99 -6.09
C GLY A 678 2.24 34.44 -6.53
N ILE A 679 1.20 35.04 -7.11
CA ILE A 679 1.21 36.43 -7.58
C ILE A 679 1.34 37.43 -6.42
N GLU A 680 0.80 37.09 -5.24
CA GLU A 680 0.96 37.84 -3.99
C GLU A 680 2.45 38.03 -3.62
N ALA A 681 3.21 36.93 -3.48
CA ALA A 681 4.64 37.01 -3.15
C ALA A 681 5.46 37.66 -4.26
N TRP A 682 5.11 37.41 -5.54
CA TRP A 682 5.78 38.01 -6.69
C TRP A 682 5.71 39.54 -6.65
N LYS A 683 4.49 40.08 -6.42
CA LYS A 683 4.26 41.52 -6.26
C LYS A 683 4.88 42.07 -4.96
N ALA A 684 4.87 41.32 -3.87
CA ALA A 684 5.50 41.72 -2.60
C ALA A 684 7.03 41.88 -2.71
N ASN A 685 7.68 41.14 -3.61
CA ASN A 685 9.11 41.30 -3.94
C ASN A 685 9.37 42.40 -5.01
N GLY A 686 8.36 43.22 -5.35
CA GLY A 686 8.47 44.32 -6.31
C GLY A 686 8.58 43.90 -7.78
N LEU A 687 8.35 42.62 -8.09
CA LEU A 687 8.46 42.08 -9.44
C LEU A 687 7.21 42.38 -10.27
N ARG A 688 7.40 42.66 -11.55
CA ARG A 688 6.32 43.09 -12.45
C ARG A 688 5.44 41.92 -12.90
N THR A 689 4.14 42.13 -12.90
CA THR A 689 3.15 41.28 -13.59
C THR A 689 2.90 41.77 -15.02
N VAL A 690 2.20 40.95 -15.80
CA VAL A 690 1.68 41.28 -17.14
C VAL A 690 0.21 40.88 -17.22
N SER A 691 -0.59 41.54 -18.07
CA SER A 691 -1.96 41.11 -18.35
C SER A 691 -1.97 39.68 -18.90
N VAL A 692 -2.92 38.86 -18.46
CA VAL A 692 -3.13 37.51 -19.04
C VAL A 692 -3.46 37.66 -20.52
N LYS A 693 -2.71 36.95 -21.37
CA LYS A 693 -3.02 36.89 -22.81
C LYS A 693 -4.34 36.15 -23.01
N PRO A 694 -5.31 36.69 -23.75
CA PRO A 694 -6.52 35.95 -24.11
C PRO A 694 -6.15 34.62 -24.76
N MET A 695 -6.67 33.52 -24.22
CA MET A 695 -6.48 32.19 -24.80
C MET A 695 -7.07 32.19 -26.20
N GLN A 696 -6.22 32.05 -27.23
CA GLN A 696 -6.68 32.07 -28.62
C GLN A 696 -7.51 30.82 -28.92
N GLN A 697 -8.83 30.94 -28.73
CA GLN A 697 -9.81 30.02 -29.26
C GLN A 697 -9.70 30.04 -30.80
N LYS A 698 -8.97 29.07 -31.36
CA LYS A 698 -9.24 28.68 -32.75
C LYS A 698 -10.69 28.17 -32.79
N PRO A 699 -11.51 28.62 -33.76
CA PRO A 699 -12.84 28.04 -33.95
C PRO A 699 -12.73 26.53 -34.11
N GLN A 700 -13.55 25.79 -33.37
CA GLN A 700 -13.83 24.41 -33.72
C GLN A 700 -14.70 24.40 -34.97
N GLN A 701 -14.28 23.62 -35.97
CA GLN A 701 -15.08 23.17 -37.11
C GLN A 701 -15.35 21.68 -36.92
#